data_AF-A0A7T5JH02-F1
#
_entry.id   AF-A0A7T5JH02-F1
#
_cell.length_a   1.000
_cell.length_b   1.000
_cell.length_c   1.000
_cell.angle_alpha   90.00
_cell.angle_beta   90.00
_cell.angle_gamma   90.00
#
_symmetry.space_group_name_H-M   'P 1'
#
loop_
_entity.id
_entity.type
_entity.pdbx_description
1 polymer ?
#
loop_
_entity_poly.entity_id
_entity_poly.type
_entity_poly.pdbx_seq_one_letter_code
_entity_poly.pdbx_strand_id
1 'polypeptide(L)'
;MVDPLKKPQWSEKSKSVSRSSQQSNSNNPKRIIPSPKRKGSDGGSNGGSGGNGGRGGGNGGEPSPWLITPDATPDPTASFVEYLRWMRAYQKEDGTKDATKVQILQMAEEKANYRDRLNTLTNRTKLIAGEGNTFQVKCLWRIRVGGHRGPESILLPAFDALGMPYIPASTLRGVARTQAIRERMEQEGLSWKQAEEKISRQYFGYLDSKWSEERSGKVVFLDAYPLPQQSGKGGGLTVDMANNIWSWDAAGRDLLYSPNPNPFYSLNEATFLIGLRSTSAGDPEILEQVKQWLSRGLASGIGSQVNTGYGSLVRAGQKALDDAFFSLDFTLEGQLIHGRQKFTQWGKNKRDEWQMRGNPDAEVRPVAFKSMLRYWFRAFALGVLPSREVQQLEGQLFGAINPKQVRGWLKFRTIEYDSFKETKDDPAQQQGNLTIYPSDSFFSSEHKDVLKTLTKSLVWLAFHLGGVGQGARRPCYSRNGNPRWRGSSFLYDEADDFWELPESLNESKKVFQIHFSNFHKSIEDLLKLEKLDQRINAINKPLSALDVEAHTWVDAVDKNCVVLIIDKKSNGRKSFSLDLLHQQLHTLENDKKWRDAKSLCGGAKTDRVLMYGREVERKAVPSPILISEFGDYQIVTVFGATQNPRRCYLDELKRQARGNYVQIFPFA
;
A
#
# COMPACT_ATOMS: atom_id res chain seq x y z
N MET A 1 11.15 -26.77 44.52
CA MET A 1 12.35 -27.52 44.96
C MET A 1 13.09 -27.89 43.68
N VAL A 2 14.31 -27.47 43.33
CA VAL A 2 15.42 -26.76 43.98
C VAL A 2 16.19 -26.07 42.85
N ASP A 3 16.48 -24.78 43.00
CA ASP A 3 17.66 -24.08 42.46
C ASP A 3 18.72 -24.17 43.59
N PRO A 4 20.07 -24.19 43.41
CA PRO A 4 20.75 -23.04 42.78
C PRO A 4 22.22 -23.19 42.25
N LEU A 5 22.72 -22.06 41.70
CA LEU A 5 24.13 -21.59 41.57
C LEU A 5 24.93 -22.10 40.34
N LYS A 6 25.70 -21.29 39.57
CA LYS A 6 26.63 -20.20 39.96
C LYS A 6 27.07 -19.35 38.73
N LYS A 7 27.23 -18.04 38.92
CA LYS A 7 27.93 -17.10 38.01
C LYS A 7 29.45 -17.12 38.24
N PRO A 8 30.27 -16.61 37.30
CA PRO A 8 31.55 -15.99 37.61
C PRO A 8 31.49 -14.45 37.56
N GLN A 9 32.02 -13.84 38.62
CA GLN A 9 32.44 -12.44 38.69
C GLN A 9 33.76 -12.24 37.95
N TRP A 10 33.93 -11.12 37.26
CA TRP A 10 35.24 -10.52 37.03
C TRP A 10 35.23 -9.10 37.58
N SER A 11 36.14 -8.87 38.51
CA SER A 11 36.45 -7.59 39.14
C SER A 11 37.77 -7.10 38.59
N GLU A 12 37.86 -5.81 38.23
CA GLU A 12 39.12 -5.09 38.33
C GLU A 12 38.89 -3.63 38.69
N LYS A 13 39.59 -3.21 39.75
CA LYS A 13 39.63 -1.88 40.32
C LYS A 13 40.74 -1.09 39.63
N SER A 14 40.50 0.18 39.34
CA SER A 14 41.57 1.19 39.41
C SER A 14 41.03 2.49 40.00
N LYS A 15 41.80 3.02 40.95
CA LYS A 15 41.48 4.11 41.88
C LYS A 15 41.62 5.51 41.26
N SER A 16 40.66 6.37 41.62
CA SER A 16 40.72 7.80 42.00
C SER A 16 41.89 8.70 41.58
N VAL A 17 41.55 9.89 41.07
CA VAL A 17 42.03 11.19 41.60
C VAL A 17 40.91 12.24 41.50
N SER A 18 40.64 12.89 42.64
CA SER A 18 39.80 14.08 42.79
C SER A 18 40.61 15.36 42.54
N ARG A 19 39.98 16.40 42.01
CA ARG A 19 40.33 17.80 42.31
C ARG A 19 39.12 18.72 42.14
N SER A 20 39.00 19.62 43.10
CA SER A 20 37.90 20.52 43.41
C SER A 20 37.97 21.85 42.68
N SER A 21 36.78 22.44 42.50
CA SER A 21 36.42 23.88 42.58
C SER A 21 37.21 24.93 41.78
N GLN A 22 36.50 25.66 40.90
CA GLN A 22 36.54 27.12 40.88
C GLN A 22 35.30 27.70 40.16
N GLN A 23 34.60 28.62 40.85
CA GLN A 23 33.60 29.53 40.30
C GLN A 23 34.29 30.63 39.48
N SER A 24 33.67 31.12 38.40
CA SER A 24 33.33 32.56 38.23
C SER A 24 32.69 32.88 36.85
N ASN A 25 31.53 33.56 36.92
CA ASN A 25 31.05 34.69 36.11
C ASN A 25 30.92 34.68 34.56
N SER A 26 29.65 34.77 34.14
CA SER A 26 29.04 35.75 33.22
C SER A 26 29.86 36.42 32.11
N ASN A 27 29.48 36.21 30.84
CA ASN A 27 28.82 37.22 29.99
C ASN A 27 28.57 36.71 28.56
N ASN A 28 27.33 36.89 28.10
CA ASN A 28 26.78 36.60 26.76
C ASN A 28 27.36 37.57 25.69
N PRO A 29 27.33 37.27 24.36
CA PRO A 29 26.07 37.49 23.61
C PRO A 29 25.80 36.57 22.41
N LYS A 30 24.49 36.44 22.13
CA LYS A 30 23.84 35.86 20.94
C LYS A 30 24.39 36.47 19.64
N ARG A 31 24.62 35.66 18.60
CA ARG A 31 24.80 36.12 17.22
C ARG A 31 23.73 35.59 16.28
N ILE A 32 23.24 36.54 15.50
CA ILE A 32 22.10 36.58 14.59
C ILE A 32 22.54 36.10 13.20
N ILE A 33 21.65 35.38 12.52
CA ILE A 33 21.77 34.91 11.13
C ILE A 33 21.67 36.13 10.18
N PRO A 34 22.63 36.38 9.26
CA PRO A 34 22.47 37.42 8.26
C PRO A 34 21.80 36.89 6.97
N SER A 35 20.76 37.59 6.55
CA SER A 35 20.08 37.46 5.25
C SER A 35 20.97 37.88 4.06
N PRO A 36 20.69 37.44 2.82
CA PRO A 36 21.56 37.70 1.66
C PRO A 36 21.36 39.12 1.10
N LYS A 37 22.46 39.84 0.88
CA LYS A 37 22.49 41.12 0.15
C LYS A 37 22.38 40.91 -1.36
N ARG A 38 21.51 41.71 -1.99
CA ARG A 38 21.44 42.00 -3.43
C ARG A 38 22.32 43.22 -3.79
N LYS A 39 22.64 43.32 -5.09
CA LYS A 39 23.33 44.40 -5.85
C LYS A 39 24.87 44.30 -5.82
N GLY A 40 25.59 44.52 -6.92
CA GLY A 40 25.20 45.08 -8.21
C GLY A 40 26.33 44.94 -9.23
N SER A 41 26.01 45.35 -10.45
CA SER A 41 26.87 45.48 -11.63
C SER A 41 28.08 46.37 -11.38
N ASP A 42 29.21 46.03 -12.00
CA ASP A 42 30.05 47.00 -12.71
C ASP A 42 30.87 46.27 -13.78
N GLY A 43 30.94 46.90 -14.96
CA GLY A 43 31.53 46.38 -16.18
C GLY A 43 33.02 46.72 -16.33
N GLY A 44 33.67 46.02 -17.26
CA GLY A 44 35.03 46.30 -17.69
C GLY A 44 35.47 45.34 -18.79
N SER A 45 35.47 45.85 -20.03
CA SER A 45 35.82 45.19 -21.29
C SER A 45 37.30 44.83 -21.39
N ASN A 46 37.63 43.65 -21.94
CA ASN A 46 38.67 43.54 -22.97
C ASN A 46 38.65 42.20 -23.75
N GLY A 47 38.66 42.30 -25.08
CA GLY A 47 39.41 41.45 -26.01
C GLY A 47 38.90 40.03 -26.29
N GLY A 48 38.21 39.85 -27.42
CA GLY A 48 37.75 38.55 -27.89
C GLY A 48 38.84 37.65 -28.51
N SER A 49 38.57 36.35 -28.53
CA SER A 49 38.93 35.45 -29.62
C SER A 49 37.96 34.27 -29.61
N GLY A 50 37.30 34.05 -30.75
CA GLY A 50 36.32 32.98 -30.94
C GLY A 50 36.97 31.60 -30.97
N GLY A 51 36.25 30.59 -30.49
CA GLY A 51 36.76 29.23 -30.53
C GLY A 51 35.87 28.21 -29.82
N ASN A 52 34.87 27.74 -30.56
CA ASN A 52 34.33 26.38 -30.51
C ASN A 52 33.59 25.88 -29.25
N GLY A 53 32.38 25.36 -29.49
CA GLY A 53 31.53 24.71 -28.50
C GLY A 53 32.23 23.52 -27.84
N GLY A 54 32.62 23.71 -26.59
CA GLY A 54 33.10 22.66 -25.70
C GLY A 54 31.95 22.13 -24.86
N ARG A 55 31.52 20.91 -25.18
CA ARG A 55 30.66 20.03 -24.36
C ARG A 55 31.03 20.17 -22.88
N GLY A 56 30.13 20.77 -22.10
CA GLY A 56 30.22 20.76 -20.64
C GLY A 56 30.07 19.34 -20.14
N GLY A 57 31.20 18.72 -19.78
CA GLY A 57 31.27 17.42 -19.13
C GLY A 57 30.50 17.44 -17.80
N GLY A 58 29.42 16.67 -17.75
CA GLY A 58 28.73 16.32 -16.52
C GLY A 58 29.59 15.35 -15.71
N ASN A 59 30.21 15.87 -14.67
CA ASN A 59 30.94 15.22 -13.59
C ASN A 59 30.49 13.75 -13.30
N GLY A 60 31.31 12.77 -13.69
CA GLY A 60 31.00 11.33 -13.73
C GLY A 60 31.14 10.56 -12.40
N GLY A 61 30.83 11.17 -11.26
CA GLY A 61 30.86 10.53 -9.95
C GLY A 61 29.59 9.72 -9.62
N GLU A 62 29.70 8.75 -8.72
CA GLU A 62 28.56 8.01 -8.15
C GLU A 62 27.54 8.98 -7.52
N PRO A 63 26.22 8.75 -7.67
CA PRO A 63 25.21 9.61 -7.07
C PRO A 63 25.35 9.63 -5.54
N SER A 64 25.71 10.78 -4.98
CA SER A 64 25.76 10.94 -3.53
C SER A 64 24.36 11.12 -2.95
N PRO A 65 23.99 10.43 -1.85
CA PRO A 65 22.78 10.72 -1.11
C PRO A 65 22.84 12.06 -0.35
N TRP A 66 24.03 12.64 -0.14
CA TRP A 66 24.23 13.83 0.69
C TRP A 66 24.23 15.13 -0.12
N LEU A 67 23.81 16.24 0.51
CA LEU A 67 23.93 17.61 -0.04
C LEU A 67 25.37 18.14 0.02
N ILE A 68 26.02 17.89 1.16
CA ILE A 68 27.41 18.18 1.46
C ILE A 68 27.92 16.90 2.13
N THR A 69 29.11 16.40 1.76
CA THR A 69 29.73 15.30 2.49
C THR A 69 29.87 15.73 3.94
N PRO A 70 29.20 15.07 4.91
CA PRO A 70 29.27 15.50 6.29
C PRO A 70 30.72 15.45 6.76
N ASP A 71 31.24 16.55 7.33
CA ASP A 71 32.59 16.57 7.94
C ASP A 71 32.68 15.65 9.17
N ALA A 72 31.54 15.20 9.69
CA ALA A 72 31.42 14.25 10.80
C ALA A 72 30.38 13.17 10.50
N THR A 73 30.68 11.92 10.91
CA THR A 73 29.69 10.84 10.91
C THR A 73 28.54 11.17 11.87
N PRO A 74 27.26 11.01 11.48
CA PRO A 74 26.13 11.20 12.39
C PRO A 74 26.27 10.34 13.65
N ASP A 75 25.81 10.85 14.79
CA ASP A 75 25.85 10.10 16.06
C ASP A 75 25.07 8.78 15.92
N PRO A 76 25.54 7.63 16.45
CA PRO A 76 24.82 6.36 16.35
C PRO A 76 23.42 6.37 17.01
N THR A 77 23.16 7.35 17.88
CA THR A 77 21.87 7.60 18.53
C THR A 77 21.04 8.67 17.81
N ALA A 78 21.60 9.31 16.78
CA ALA A 78 20.88 10.22 15.90
C ALA A 78 19.85 9.47 15.06
N SER A 79 18.61 9.95 15.10
CA SER A 79 17.52 9.42 14.28
C SER A 79 17.54 9.93 12.85
N PHE A 80 16.57 9.44 12.07
CA PHE A 80 16.20 10.01 10.77
C PHE A 80 16.01 11.55 10.76
N VAL A 81 15.71 12.19 11.90
CA VAL A 81 15.62 13.66 11.98
C VAL A 81 16.97 14.34 11.74
N GLU A 82 18.09 13.71 12.09
CA GLU A 82 19.39 14.20 11.66
C GLU A 82 19.60 14.02 10.16
N TYR A 83 19.17 12.90 9.58
CA TYR A 83 19.23 12.69 8.13
C TYR A 83 18.36 13.70 7.36
N LEU A 84 17.21 14.10 7.91
CA LEU A 84 16.32 15.13 7.35
C LEU A 84 17.00 16.50 7.20
N ARG A 85 17.94 16.86 8.09
CA ARG A 85 18.72 18.12 7.97
C ARG A 85 19.59 18.16 6.72
N TRP A 86 19.99 16.98 6.23
CA TRP A 86 20.89 16.81 5.09
C TRP A 86 20.15 16.35 3.82
N MET A 87 18.83 16.10 3.92
CA MET A 87 17.99 15.76 2.78
C MET A 87 17.61 16.99 1.95
N ARG A 88 17.56 16.78 0.64
CA ARG A 88 17.48 17.82 -0.40
C ARG A 88 16.15 18.58 -0.40
N ALA A 89 16.19 19.85 -0.82
CA ALA A 89 15.05 20.46 -1.50
C ALA A 89 14.94 19.89 -2.94
N TYR A 90 13.72 19.67 -3.40
CA TYR A 90 13.41 19.10 -4.73
C TYR A 90 14.07 19.90 -5.87
N GLN A 91 14.93 19.27 -6.69
CA GLN A 91 15.45 19.86 -7.94
C GLN A 91 16.02 18.83 -8.95
N LYS A 92 15.23 18.21 -9.85
CA LYS A 92 15.59 17.83 -11.26
C LYS A 92 14.57 16.85 -11.86
N GLU A 93 14.40 16.92 -13.19
CA GLU A 93 13.36 16.24 -14.00
C GLU A 93 13.71 14.81 -14.48
N ASP A 94 14.91 14.28 -14.22
CA ASP A 94 15.44 13.05 -14.88
C ASP A 94 15.26 11.72 -14.11
N GLY A 95 14.67 11.72 -12.91
CA GLY A 95 14.37 10.50 -12.14
C GLY A 95 15.53 9.85 -11.37
N THR A 96 16.77 10.36 -11.45
CA THR A 96 17.92 9.82 -10.69
C THR A 96 17.81 10.00 -9.16
N LYS A 97 16.90 10.85 -8.68
CA LYS A 97 16.77 11.24 -7.27
C LYS A 97 15.94 10.29 -6.40
N ASP A 98 15.02 9.53 -6.98
CA ASP A 98 14.21 8.54 -6.25
C ASP A 98 15.09 7.42 -5.67
N ALA A 99 16.17 7.08 -6.35
CA ALA A 99 17.11 6.05 -5.91
C ALA A 99 17.99 6.49 -4.71
N THR A 100 18.50 7.73 -4.70
CA THR A 100 19.23 8.27 -3.53
C THR A 100 18.34 8.36 -2.30
N LYS A 101 17.05 8.64 -2.50
CA LYS A 101 16.04 8.67 -1.43
C LYS A 101 15.85 7.28 -0.82
N VAL A 102 15.74 6.23 -1.63
CA VAL A 102 15.68 4.84 -1.13
C VAL A 102 16.93 4.50 -0.31
N GLN A 103 18.12 4.87 -0.78
CA GLN A 103 19.38 4.65 -0.06
C GLN A 103 19.39 5.30 1.33
N ILE A 104 19.02 6.58 1.43
CA ILE A 104 19.00 7.32 2.71
C ILE A 104 17.99 6.70 3.68
N LEU A 105 16.80 6.37 3.17
CA LEU A 105 15.75 5.79 4.00
C LEU A 105 16.19 4.44 4.58
N GLN A 106 16.82 3.60 3.76
CA GLN A 106 17.36 2.31 4.22
C GLN A 106 18.51 2.48 5.22
N MET A 107 19.42 3.43 4.99
CA MET A 107 20.51 3.70 5.94
C MET A 107 19.99 4.08 7.32
N ALA A 108 18.93 4.87 7.40
CA ALA A 108 18.34 5.27 8.67
C ALA A 108 17.50 4.15 9.32
N GLU A 109 16.87 3.25 8.55
CA GLU A 109 16.30 2.00 9.09
C GLU A 109 17.37 1.09 9.70
N GLU A 110 18.45 0.81 8.96
CA GLU A 110 19.49 -0.14 9.37
C GLU A 110 20.35 0.36 10.54
N LYS A 111 20.57 1.68 10.63
CA LYS A 111 21.39 2.30 11.69
C LYS A 111 20.60 2.73 12.93
N ALA A 112 19.27 2.65 12.91
CA ALA A 112 18.45 3.10 14.02
C ALA A 112 18.72 2.32 15.32
N ASN A 113 19.05 3.03 16.40
CA ASN A 113 19.19 2.47 17.74
C ASN A 113 18.49 3.32 18.81
N TYR A 114 17.27 2.94 19.16
CA TYR A 114 16.43 3.65 20.14
C TYR A 114 16.26 2.88 21.46
N ARG A 115 16.94 1.75 21.66
CA ARG A 115 16.68 0.82 22.77
C ARG A 115 16.66 1.48 24.15
N ASP A 116 17.73 2.20 24.51
CA ASP A 116 17.86 2.81 25.85
C ASP A 116 16.90 3.97 26.06
N ARG A 117 16.63 4.72 24.99
CA ARG A 117 15.61 5.77 24.99
C ARG A 117 14.22 5.19 25.20
N LEU A 118 13.87 4.11 24.50
CA LEU A 118 12.59 3.42 24.65
C LEU A 118 12.42 2.81 26.05
N ASN A 119 13.49 2.25 26.63
CA ASN A 119 13.48 1.80 28.04
C ASN A 119 13.14 2.96 28.98
N THR A 120 13.80 4.10 28.80
CA THR A 120 13.57 5.30 29.62
C THR A 120 12.14 5.80 29.49
N LEU A 121 11.63 5.89 28.25
CA LEU A 121 10.26 6.34 27.98
C LEU A 121 9.22 5.37 28.54
N THR A 122 9.44 4.06 28.39
CA THR A 122 8.57 3.01 28.94
C THR A 122 8.45 3.14 30.46
N ASN A 123 9.58 3.31 31.16
CA ASN A 123 9.59 3.48 32.62
C ASN A 123 8.88 4.78 33.04
N ARG A 124 9.10 5.88 32.32
CA ARG A 124 8.40 7.15 32.56
C ARG A 124 6.89 7.01 32.38
N THR A 125 6.42 6.35 31.32
CA THR A 125 4.98 6.12 31.08
C THR A 125 4.35 5.33 32.22
N LYS A 126 4.99 4.26 32.71
CA LYS A 126 4.51 3.48 33.87
C LYS A 126 4.42 4.34 35.13
N LEU A 127 5.45 5.14 35.42
CA LEU A 127 5.48 6.02 36.59
C LEU A 127 4.38 7.09 36.54
N ILE A 128 4.16 7.72 35.38
CA ILE A 128 3.17 8.80 35.24
C ILE A 128 1.73 8.26 35.26
N ALA A 129 1.49 7.11 34.63
CA ALA A 129 0.16 6.49 34.59
C ALA A 129 -0.26 5.91 35.96
N GLY A 130 0.70 5.39 36.72
CA GLY A 130 0.45 4.66 37.96
C GLY A 130 0.11 3.19 37.73
N GLU A 131 0.06 2.42 38.82
CA GLU A 131 -0.23 0.99 38.81
C GLU A 131 -1.64 0.70 38.25
N GLY A 132 -1.78 -0.37 37.46
CA GLY A 132 -3.06 -0.75 36.83
C GLY A 132 -3.54 0.13 35.67
N ASN A 133 -2.83 1.22 35.35
CA ASN A 133 -3.26 2.20 34.35
C ASN A 133 -2.49 2.16 33.03
N THR A 134 -1.78 1.06 32.80
CA THR A 134 -1.10 0.80 31.53
C THR A 134 -1.56 -0.51 30.92
N PHE A 135 -1.54 -0.58 29.59
CA PHE A 135 -1.78 -1.81 28.84
C PHE A 135 -0.98 -1.81 27.55
N GLN A 136 -0.64 -3.00 27.05
CA GLN A 136 0.12 -3.16 25.82
C GLN A 136 -0.80 -3.45 24.64
N VAL A 137 -0.47 -2.87 23.49
CA VAL A 137 -1.12 -3.16 22.20
C VAL A 137 -0.08 -3.51 21.16
N LYS A 138 -0.30 -4.58 20.39
CA LYS A 138 0.58 -5.01 19.30
C LYS A 138 -0.02 -4.57 17.97
N CYS A 139 0.80 -3.95 17.11
CA CYS A 139 0.43 -3.69 15.73
C CYS A 139 0.42 -5.01 14.94
N LEU A 140 -0.68 -5.28 14.24
CA LEU A 140 -0.85 -6.55 13.52
C LEU A 140 -0.05 -6.63 12.21
N TRP A 141 0.31 -5.49 11.63
CA TRP A 141 1.10 -5.42 10.42
C TRP A 141 1.98 -4.17 10.48
N ARG A 142 1.60 -3.09 9.80
CA ARG A 142 2.35 -1.83 9.81
C ARG A 142 1.51 -0.68 10.34
N ILE A 143 2.14 0.32 10.95
CA ILE A 143 1.45 1.53 11.39
C ILE A 143 2.18 2.80 10.95
N ARG A 144 1.37 3.80 10.60
CA ARG A 144 1.82 5.17 10.31
C ARG A 144 0.86 6.17 10.94
N VAL A 145 1.23 6.69 12.11
CA VAL A 145 0.47 7.71 12.85
C VAL A 145 1.09 9.08 12.66
N GLY A 146 0.25 10.04 12.27
CA GLY A 146 0.66 11.42 12.05
C GLY A 146 1.55 11.59 10.82
N GLY A 147 1.69 12.83 10.40
CA GLY A 147 2.70 13.19 9.42
C GLY A 147 2.60 14.60 8.86
N HIS A 148 3.75 15.26 8.85
CA HIS A 148 3.98 16.41 7.99
C HIS A 148 4.56 15.91 6.66
N ARG A 149 4.36 16.66 5.57
CA ARG A 149 5.15 16.45 4.36
C ARG A 149 6.58 16.90 4.68
N GLY A 150 7.51 15.95 4.68
CA GLY A 150 8.93 16.22 4.75
C GLY A 150 9.51 16.66 3.39
N PRO A 151 10.83 16.82 3.30
CA PRO A 151 11.53 17.02 2.03
C PRO A 151 11.15 15.96 0.98
N GLU A 152 11.18 16.32 -0.30
CA GLU A 152 10.83 15.43 -1.42
C GLU A 152 9.44 14.77 -1.31
N SER A 153 8.48 15.49 -0.70
CA SER A 153 7.11 15.02 -0.45
C SER A 153 7.01 13.70 0.32
N ILE A 154 8.05 13.35 1.09
CA ILE A 154 8.03 12.16 1.95
C ILE A 154 6.97 12.35 3.02
N LEU A 155 6.09 11.35 3.16
CA LEU A 155 5.17 11.28 4.27
C LEU A 155 5.92 10.73 5.48
N LEU A 156 6.13 11.58 6.48
CA LEU A 156 6.81 11.23 7.72
C LEU A 156 5.81 10.78 8.77
N PRO A 157 6.10 9.80 9.64
CA PRO A 157 5.32 9.59 10.85
C PRO A 157 5.49 10.77 11.83
N ALA A 158 4.67 10.84 12.87
CA ALA A 158 4.90 11.73 14.00
C ALA A 158 6.20 11.34 14.70
N PHE A 159 7.14 12.28 14.78
CA PHE A 159 8.46 12.10 15.37
C PHE A 159 8.59 12.93 16.64
N ASP A 160 9.19 12.36 17.68
CA ASP A 160 9.61 13.17 18.83
C ASP A 160 10.82 14.07 18.44
N ALA A 161 11.27 14.92 19.36
CA ALA A 161 12.40 15.82 19.10
C ALA A 161 13.70 15.10 18.73
N LEU A 162 13.80 13.80 19.08
CA LEU A 162 14.93 12.94 18.77
C LEU A 162 14.63 12.04 17.57
N GLY A 163 13.54 12.25 16.83
CA GLY A 163 13.15 11.52 15.63
C GLY A 163 12.73 10.07 15.82
N MET A 164 12.19 9.73 16.99
CA MET A 164 11.54 8.45 17.21
C MET A 164 10.06 8.51 16.80
N PRO A 165 9.58 7.61 15.90
CA PRO A 165 8.15 7.52 15.63
C PRO A 165 7.35 7.11 16.87
N TYR A 166 6.22 7.76 17.09
CA TYR A 166 5.34 7.49 18.23
C TYR A 166 3.86 7.74 17.87
N ILE A 167 2.96 7.36 18.77
CA ILE A 167 1.54 7.68 18.69
C ILE A 167 1.27 8.85 19.65
N PRO A 168 0.92 10.05 19.15
CA PRO A 168 0.62 11.18 20.01
C PRO A 168 -0.59 10.94 20.92
N ALA A 169 -0.54 11.45 22.15
CA ALA A 169 -1.62 11.42 23.12
C ALA A 169 -2.93 11.99 22.55
N SER A 170 -2.84 13.04 21.72
CA SER A 170 -3.98 13.63 21.02
C SER A 170 -4.65 12.65 20.04
N THR A 171 -3.86 11.79 19.39
CA THR A 171 -4.39 10.74 18.52
C THR A 171 -5.12 9.68 19.35
N LEU A 172 -4.52 9.21 20.45
CA LEU A 172 -5.16 8.23 21.34
C LEU A 172 -6.48 8.78 21.91
N ARG A 173 -6.49 10.04 22.37
CA ARG A 173 -7.70 10.73 22.81
C ARG A 173 -8.76 10.80 21.71
N GLY A 174 -8.35 11.17 20.50
CA GLY A 174 -9.24 11.24 19.34
C GLY A 174 -9.89 9.88 19.02
N VAL A 175 -9.11 8.80 19.08
CA VAL A 175 -9.57 7.43 18.83
C VAL A 175 -10.61 6.99 19.87
N ALA A 176 -10.31 7.17 21.15
CA ALA A 176 -11.25 6.85 22.23
C ALA A 176 -12.55 7.67 22.09
N ARG A 177 -12.43 8.97 21.80
CA ARG A 177 -13.58 9.87 21.59
C ARG A 177 -14.43 9.44 20.40
N THR A 178 -13.82 9.16 19.25
CA THR A 178 -14.55 8.72 18.05
C THR A 178 -15.25 7.39 18.28
N GLN A 179 -14.62 6.45 18.98
CA GLN A 179 -15.25 5.18 19.31
C GLN A 179 -16.46 5.38 20.24
N ALA A 180 -16.32 6.23 21.26
CA ALA A 180 -17.40 6.57 22.18
C ALA A 180 -18.59 7.24 21.47
N ILE A 181 -18.31 8.14 20.50
CA ILE A 181 -19.35 8.79 19.68
C ILE A 181 -20.14 7.74 18.90
N ARG A 182 -19.45 6.83 18.21
CA ARG A 182 -20.08 5.77 17.42
C ARG A 182 -20.99 4.89 18.27
N GLU A 183 -20.48 4.46 19.42
CA GLU A 183 -21.22 3.62 20.37
C GLU A 183 -22.50 4.33 20.85
N ARG A 184 -22.44 5.64 21.12
CA ARG A 184 -23.63 6.43 21.51
C ARG A 184 -24.62 6.64 20.35
N MET A 185 -24.12 6.86 19.14
CA MET A 185 -24.99 6.97 17.96
C MET A 185 -25.77 5.67 17.74
N GLU A 186 -25.12 4.51 17.91
CA GLU A 186 -25.73 3.20 17.75
C GLU A 186 -26.74 2.87 18.86
N GLN A 187 -26.36 3.09 20.13
CA GLN A 187 -27.21 2.74 21.28
C GLN A 187 -28.41 3.68 21.46
N GLU A 188 -28.24 4.97 21.16
CA GLU A 188 -29.22 6.01 21.51
C GLU A 188 -29.84 6.69 20.27
N GLY A 189 -29.46 6.30 19.06
CA GLY A 189 -29.97 6.89 17.82
C GLY A 189 -29.60 8.37 17.63
N LEU A 190 -28.54 8.84 18.30
CA LEU A 190 -28.13 10.24 18.27
C LEU A 190 -27.45 10.62 16.95
N SER A 191 -27.60 11.89 16.56
CA SER A 191 -26.72 12.47 15.54
C SER A 191 -25.27 12.56 16.05
N TRP A 192 -24.30 12.57 15.14
CA TRP A 192 -22.88 12.72 15.49
C TRP A 192 -22.63 13.91 16.42
N LYS A 193 -23.23 15.07 16.11
CA LYS A 193 -23.06 16.30 16.89
C LYS A 193 -23.57 16.16 18.32
N GLN A 194 -24.73 15.53 18.51
CA GLN A 194 -25.31 15.30 19.84
C GLN A 194 -24.48 14.31 20.65
N ALA A 195 -24.07 13.20 20.02
CA ALA A 195 -23.21 12.21 20.66
C ALA A 195 -21.85 12.80 21.04
N GLU A 196 -21.25 13.60 20.16
CA GLU A 196 -19.98 14.29 20.40
C GLU A 196 -20.06 15.28 21.57
N GLU A 197 -21.12 16.08 21.64
CA GLU A 197 -21.33 17.01 22.74
C GLU A 197 -21.48 16.27 24.08
N LYS A 198 -22.32 15.23 24.13
CA LYS A 198 -22.54 14.40 25.32
C LYS A 198 -21.24 13.77 25.82
N ILE A 199 -20.51 13.12 24.93
CA ILE A 199 -19.23 12.47 25.25
C ILE A 199 -18.16 13.48 25.67
N SER A 200 -18.12 14.65 25.02
CA SER A 200 -17.16 15.70 25.37
C SER A 200 -17.42 16.23 26.78
N ARG A 201 -18.66 16.58 27.13
CA ARG A 201 -19.02 17.09 28.46
C ARG A 201 -18.71 16.10 29.58
N GLN A 202 -18.98 14.81 29.34
CA GLN A 202 -18.85 13.77 30.37
C GLN A 202 -17.41 13.28 30.56
N TYR A 203 -16.64 13.12 29.48
CA TYR A 203 -15.34 12.41 29.54
C TYR A 203 -14.15 13.26 29.11
N PHE A 204 -14.28 14.00 28.00
CA PHE A 204 -13.12 14.56 27.31
C PHE A 204 -12.93 16.08 27.51
N GLY A 205 -13.88 16.78 28.12
CA GLY A 205 -13.91 18.24 28.25
C GLY A 205 -14.65 18.93 27.10
N TYR A 206 -15.49 19.91 27.43
CA TYR A 206 -16.30 20.73 26.53
C TYR A 206 -16.20 22.22 26.89
N LEU A 207 -15.45 22.99 26.11
CA LEU A 207 -15.09 24.38 26.42
C LEU A 207 -16.32 25.30 26.54
N ASP A 208 -17.35 25.05 25.74
CA ASP A 208 -18.56 25.88 25.69
C ASP A 208 -19.57 25.54 26.80
N SER A 209 -19.22 24.64 27.74
CA SER A 209 -20.09 24.35 28.87
C SER A 209 -20.23 25.55 29.81
N LYS A 210 -21.42 25.70 30.38
CA LYS A 210 -21.69 26.62 31.50
C LYS A 210 -21.15 26.08 32.82
N TRP A 211 -20.93 24.77 32.91
CA TRP A 211 -20.49 24.05 34.11
C TRP A 211 -18.97 23.85 34.07
N SER A 212 -18.27 24.30 35.11
CA SER A 212 -16.80 24.30 35.15
C SER A 212 -16.18 22.90 35.08
N GLU A 213 -16.86 21.93 35.67
CA GLU A 213 -16.52 20.52 35.75
C GLU A 213 -16.60 19.83 34.39
N GLU A 214 -17.43 20.30 33.47
CA GLU A 214 -17.56 19.77 32.11
C GLU A 214 -16.49 20.31 31.16
N ARG A 215 -15.79 21.40 31.52
CA ARG A 215 -14.80 22.05 30.62
C ARG A 215 -13.48 21.27 30.52
N SER A 216 -13.13 20.52 31.56
CA SER A 216 -11.86 19.79 31.64
C SER A 216 -12.06 18.29 31.39
N GLY A 217 -11.10 17.67 30.70
CA GLY A 217 -11.10 16.23 30.50
C GLY A 217 -10.91 15.47 31.82
N LYS A 218 -11.56 14.31 31.92
CA LYS A 218 -11.51 13.43 33.11
C LYS A 218 -10.33 12.45 33.06
N VAL A 219 -9.76 12.25 31.87
CA VAL A 219 -8.65 11.31 31.63
C VAL A 219 -7.52 11.99 30.88
N VAL A 220 -6.29 11.82 31.37
CA VAL A 220 -5.04 12.18 30.72
C VAL A 220 -4.56 11.01 29.86
N PHE A 221 -4.25 11.30 28.60
CA PHE A 221 -3.62 10.37 27.68
C PHE A 221 -2.12 10.69 27.61
N LEU A 222 -1.28 9.66 27.70
CA LEU A 222 0.16 9.81 27.50
C LEU A 222 0.54 9.42 26.08
N ASP A 223 1.63 10.00 25.57
CA ASP A 223 2.23 9.58 24.30
C ASP A 223 2.64 8.10 24.37
N ALA A 224 2.34 7.34 23.32
CA ALA A 224 2.68 5.93 23.26
C ALA A 224 3.85 5.71 22.30
N TYR A 225 4.97 5.26 22.88
CA TYR A 225 6.18 4.89 22.16
C TYR A 225 6.24 3.36 21.96
N PRO A 226 6.91 2.89 20.89
CA PRO A 226 7.21 1.48 20.75
C PRO A 226 7.96 0.93 21.96
N LEU A 227 7.66 -0.30 22.36
CA LEU A 227 8.43 -1.03 23.34
C LEU A 227 9.81 -1.40 22.74
N PRO A 228 10.86 -1.46 23.58
CA PRO A 228 12.16 -1.95 23.15
C PRO A 228 12.03 -3.43 22.72
N GLN A 229 12.27 -3.70 21.43
CA GLN A 229 12.20 -5.05 20.88
C GLN A 229 13.46 -5.86 21.22
N GLN A 230 13.31 -7.17 21.42
CA GLN A 230 14.44 -8.07 21.65
C GLN A 230 15.25 -8.33 20.36
N SER A 231 14.58 -8.38 19.21
CA SER A 231 15.17 -8.71 17.90
C SER A 231 15.69 -7.51 17.10
N GLY A 232 15.56 -6.28 17.60
CA GLY A 232 15.93 -5.09 16.84
C GLY A 232 16.15 -3.84 17.68
N LYS A 233 17.11 -3.00 17.27
CA LYS A 233 17.44 -1.74 17.96
C LYS A 233 16.57 -0.56 17.49
N GLY A 234 15.92 -0.66 16.34
CA GLY A 234 15.15 0.42 15.70
C GLY A 234 13.69 0.59 16.17
N GLY A 235 13.22 -0.18 17.16
CA GLY A 235 11.85 -0.06 17.68
C GLY A 235 10.75 -0.32 16.65
N GLY A 236 11.03 -1.16 15.65
CA GLY A 236 10.12 -1.49 14.55
C GLY A 236 10.19 -0.55 13.33
N LEU A 237 11.05 0.47 13.32
CA LEU A 237 11.23 1.35 12.15
C LEU A 237 11.59 0.56 10.90
N THR A 238 10.87 0.81 9.82
CA THR A 238 11.12 0.13 8.55
C THR A 238 10.74 1.00 7.35
N VAL A 239 11.46 0.88 6.24
CA VAL A 239 11.07 1.49 4.96
C VAL A 239 10.00 0.63 4.30
N ASP A 240 8.95 1.30 3.83
CA ASP A 240 7.87 0.74 3.05
C ASP A 240 7.67 1.56 1.76
N MET A 241 6.81 1.11 0.86
CA MET A 241 6.58 1.75 -0.44
C MET A 241 5.11 1.77 -0.82
N ALA A 242 4.64 2.92 -1.29
CA ALA A 242 3.35 3.07 -1.94
C ALA A 242 3.56 3.28 -3.43
N ASN A 243 2.88 2.51 -4.28
CA ASN A 243 2.95 2.70 -5.72
C ASN A 243 1.56 2.96 -6.28
N ASN A 244 1.31 4.18 -6.74
CA ASN A 244 0.08 4.46 -7.47
C ASN A 244 0.28 4.11 -8.94
N ILE A 245 -0.33 3.00 -9.38
CA ILE A 245 -0.19 2.50 -10.76
C ILE A 245 -1.22 3.15 -11.68
N TRP A 246 -2.44 3.34 -11.18
CA TRP A 246 -3.59 3.82 -11.94
C TRP A 246 -4.19 5.05 -11.28
N SER A 247 -4.41 6.11 -12.04
CA SER A 247 -5.07 7.32 -11.57
C SER A 247 -6.13 7.79 -12.54
N TRP A 248 -7.24 8.29 -12.01
CA TRP A 248 -8.17 9.10 -12.79
C TRP A 248 -7.54 10.44 -13.13
N ASP A 249 -7.87 10.98 -14.30
CA ASP A 249 -7.53 12.36 -14.64
C ASP A 249 -8.29 13.36 -13.76
N ALA A 250 -7.94 14.64 -13.86
CA ALA A 250 -8.53 15.69 -13.02
C ALA A 250 -10.06 15.82 -13.21
N ALA A 251 -10.57 15.46 -14.39
CA ALA A 251 -12.00 15.49 -14.70
C ALA A 251 -12.74 14.20 -14.27
N GLY A 252 -12.03 13.17 -13.81
CA GLY A 252 -12.61 11.88 -13.46
C GLY A 252 -13.16 11.10 -14.65
N ARG A 253 -12.71 11.40 -15.87
CA ARG A 253 -13.19 10.80 -17.11
C ARG A 253 -12.26 9.70 -17.61
N ASP A 254 -10.96 9.95 -17.52
CA ASP A 254 -9.95 9.16 -18.18
C ASP A 254 -9.10 8.39 -17.17
N LEU A 255 -8.79 7.13 -17.49
CA LEU A 255 -7.96 6.29 -16.66
C LEU A 255 -6.51 6.31 -17.19
N LEU A 256 -5.57 6.73 -16.34
CA LEU A 256 -4.16 6.88 -16.68
C LEU A 256 -3.31 5.81 -15.98
N TYR A 257 -2.38 5.22 -16.74
CA TYR A 257 -1.40 4.27 -16.23
C TYR A 257 -0.03 4.93 -16.08
N SER A 258 0.39 5.20 -14.84
CA SER A 258 1.68 5.82 -14.56
C SER A 258 2.21 5.38 -13.19
N PRO A 259 2.86 4.20 -13.11
CA PRO A 259 3.52 3.74 -11.89
C PRO A 259 4.41 4.83 -11.27
N ASN A 260 4.20 5.10 -9.99
CA ASN A 260 4.91 6.10 -9.21
C ASN A 260 5.26 5.54 -7.81
N PRO A 261 6.34 4.75 -7.70
CA PRO A 261 6.78 4.19 -6.43
C PRO A 261 7.31 5.27 -5.50
N ASN A 262 6.74 5.35 -4.29
CA ASN A 262 7.06 6.34 -3.28
C ASN A 262 7.46 5.64 -1.98
N PRO A 263 8.75 5.62 -1.62
CA PRO A 263 9.19 5.05 -0.36
C PRO A 263 8.89 5.99 0.82
N PHE A 264 8.54 5.42 1.97
CA PHE A 264 8.21 6.13 3.20
C PHE A 264 8.51 5.26 4.45
N TYR A 265 8.47 5.84 5.65
CA TYR A 265 8.62 5.06 6.89
C TYR A 265 7.31 4.58 7.48
N SER A 266 7.35 3.37 8.01
CA SER A 266 6.34 2.82 8.91
C SER A 266 7.01 2.16 10.11
N LEU A 267 6.19 1.75 11.09
CA LEU A 267 6.59 0.83 12.14
C LEU A 267 5.99 -0.54 11.83
N ASN A 268 6.82 -1.58 11.69
CA ASN A 268 6.39 -2.96 11.47
C ASN A 268 6.24 -3.70 12.80
N GLU A 269 5.08 -4.31 13.01
CA GLU A 269 4.73 -5.15 14.16
C GLU A 269 5.13 -4.57 15.53
N ALA A 270 5.14 -3.25 15.65
CA ALA A 270 5.53 -2.58 16.89
C ALA A 270 4.49 -2.83 17.99
N THR A 271 4.97 -3.14 19.19
CA THR A 271 4.14 -3.16 20.40
C THR A 271 4.28 -1.82 21.11
N PHE A 272 3.18 -1.23 21.58
CA PHE A 272 3.16 0.03 22.29
C PHE A 272 2.67 -0.16 23.72
N LEU A 273 3.22 0.61 24.65
CA LEU A 273 2.65 0.75 25.99
C LEU A 273 1.74 1.98 26.02
N ILE A 274 0.45 1.75 26.23
CA ILE A 274 -0.53 2.81 26.45
C ILE A 274 -0.56 3.15 27.94
N GLY A 275 -0.43 4.42 28.27
CA GLY A 275 -0.60 4.93 29.63
C GLY A 275 -1.73 5.95 29.70
N LEU A 276 -2.65 5.75 30.63
CA LEU A 276 -3.73 6.67 30.94
C LEU A 276 -3.66 7.06 32.41
N ARG A 277 -4.25 8.19 32.79
CA ARG A 277 -4.33 8.60 34.20
C ARG A 277 -5.63 9.39 34.44
N SER A 278 -6.30 9.14 35.55
CA SER A 278 -7.45 9.96 35.95
C SER A 278 -7.02 11.35 36.40
N THR A 279 -7.83 12.37 36.10
CA THR A 279 -7.69 13.69 36.73
C THR A 279 -8.39 13.71 38.08
N SER A 280 -8.28 14.81 38.83
CA SER A 280 -9.03 14.99 40.08
C SER A 280 -10.55 14.94 39.91
N ALA A 281 -11.05 15.11 38.68
CA ALA A 281 -12.47 15.11 38.36
C ALA A 281 -12.95 13.80 37.70
N GLY A 282 -12.07 12.81 37.53
CA GLY A 282 -12.41 11.50 36.97
C GLY A 282 -12.32 10.40 38.02
N ASP A 283 -13.20 9.41 37.91
CA ASP A 283 -13.23 8.23 38.77
C ASP A 283 -12.66 6.98 38.05
N PRO A 284 -12.47 5.85 38.77
CA PRO A 284 -11.99 4.61 38.17
C PRO A 284 -12.89 4.03 37.06
N GLU A 285 -14.21 4.25 37.13
CA GLU A 285 -15.17 3.73 36.14
C GLU A 285 -15.04 4.46 34.81
N ILE A 286 -14.94 5.79 34.85
CA ILE A 286 -14.64 6.64 33.69
C ILE A 286 -13.34 6.21 33.02
N LEU A 287 -12.30 5.96 33.82
CA LEU A 287 -11.01 5.54 33.29
C LEU A 287 -11.11 4.18 32.60
N GLU A 288 -11.83 3.23 33.17
CA GLU A 288 -12.02 1.90 32.58
C GLU A 288 -12.87 1.96 31.30
N GLN A 289 -13.95 2.76 31.28
CA GLN A 289 -14.75 2.97 30.08
C GLN A 289 -13.90 3.57 28.94
N VAL A 290 -13.05 4.56 29.25
CA VAL A 290 -12.13 5.15 28.28
C VAL A 290 -11.07 4.13 27.81
N LYS A 291 -10.55 3.26 28.70
CA LYS A 291 -9.66 2.14 28.31
C LYS A 291 -10.34 1.20 27.33
N GLN A 292 -11.62 0.88 27.52
CA GLN A 292 -12.40 0.01 26.64
C GLN A 292 -12.62 0.65 25.27
N TRP A 293 -13.08 1.91 25.22
CA TRP A 293 -13.24 2.65 23.96
C TRP A 293 -11.92 2.80 23.20
N LEU A 294 -10.84 3.09 23.92
CA LEU A 294 -9.52 3.18 23.30
C LEU A 294 -9.10 1.83 22.72
N SER A 295 -9.26 0.73 23.46
CA SER A 295 -8.91 -0.62 22.99
C SER A 295 -9.69 -1.00 21.73
N ARG A 296 -11.01 -0.77 21.72
CA ARG A 296 -11.86 -1.02 20.54
C ARG A 296 -11.46 -0.15 19.34
N GLY A 297 -11.28 1.15 19.56
CA GLY A 297 -10.87 2.07 18.50
C GLY A 297 -9.48 1.77 17.91
N LEU A 298 -8.54 1.33 18.74
CA LEU A 298 -7.20 0.89 18.31
C LEU A 298 -7.28 -0.38 17.44
N ALA A 299 -8.15 -1.33 17.79
CA ALA A 299 -8.37 -2.54 16.98
C ALA A 299 -8.97 -2.20 15.59
N SER A 300 -9.91 -1.26 15.55
CA SER A 300 -10.49 -0.70 14.31
C SER A 300 -9.45 0.02 13.44
N GLY A 301 -8.41 0.56 14.05
CA GLY A 301 -7.19 1.03 13.40
C GLY A 301 -7.05 2.55 13.34
N ILE A 302 -5.79 3.01 13.40
CA ILE A 302 -5.45 4.42 13.58
C ILE A 302 -4.41 4.92 12.59
N GLY A 303 -4.25 6.24 12.51
CA GLY A 303 -3.29 6.85 11.61
C GLY A 303 -3.80 6.84 10.17
N SER A 304 -2.95 6.46 9.23
CA SER A 304 -3.24 6.61 7.81
C SER A 304 -3.21 5.28 7.06
N GLN A 305 -3.97 5.21 5.97
CA GLN A 305 -4.19 3.98 5.18
C GLN A 305 -4.82 2.82 5.97
N VAL A 306 -5.69 3.13 6.94
CA VAL A 306 -6.37 2.14 7.80
C VAL A 306 -7.18 1.11 7.00
N ASN A 307 -7.86 1.53 5.94
CA ASN A 307 -8.57 0.64 5.01
C ASN A 307 -7.66 -0.37 4.31
N THR A 308 -6.36 -0.12 4.29
CA THR A 308 -5.37 -0.97 3.65
C THR A 308 -4.57 -1.79 4.66
N GLY A 309 -5.12 -1.98 5.87
CA GLY A 309 -4.53 -2.84 6.91
C GLY A 309 -3.58 -2.12 7.87
N TYR A 310 -3.20 -0.86 7.58
CA TYR A 310 -2.33 -0.12 8.50
C TYR A 310 -3.02 0.23 9.81
N GLY A 311 -2.21 0.30 10.87
CA GLY A 311 -2.56 0.93 12.14
C GLY A 311 -3.57 0.17 13.00
N SER A 312 -3.88 -1.08 12.65
CA SER A 312 -4.66 -1.97 13.52
C SER A 312 -3.79 -2.45 14.68
N LEU A 313 -4.23 -2.16 15.89
CA LEU A 313 -3.52 -2.42 17.13
C LEU A 313 -4.43 -3.23 18.06
N VAL A 314 -4.03 -4.45 18.41
CA VAL A 314 -4.81 -5.31 19.30
C VAL A 314 -4.15 -5.41 20.67
N ARG A 315 -4.97 -5.44 21.73
CA ARG A 315 -4.45 -5.69 23.07
C ARG A 315 -3.95 -7.13 23.16
N ALA A 316 -2.87 -7.35 23.91
CA ALA A 316 -2.40 -8.71 24.19
C ALA A 316 -3.55 -9.55 24.81
N GLY A 317 -3.83 -10.71 24.22
CA GLY A 317 -4.92 -11.60 24.64
C GLY A 317 -6.31 -11.28 24.08
N GLN A 318 -6.50 -10.17 23.35
CA GLN A 318 -7.75 -9.93 22.60
C GLN A 318 -7.68 -10.58 21.22
N LYS A 319 -8.75 -11.29 20.84
CA LYS A 319 -8.99 -11.68 19.45
C LYS A 319 -9.27 -10.45 18.59
N ALA A 320 -8.91 -10.53 17.32
CA ALA A 320 -9.32 -9.54 16.33
C ALA A 320 -10.86 -9.42 16.27
N LEU A 321 -11.36 -8.27 15.82
CA LEU A 321 -12.80 -8.04 15.59
C LEU A 321 -13.42 -9.18 14.76
N ASP A 322 -14.54 -9.73 15.23
CA ASP A 322 -15.18 -10.96 14.70
C ASP A 322 -16.09 -10.74 13.46
N ASP A 323 -16.35 -9.49 13.06
CA ASP A 323 -17.32 -9.19 11.98
C ASP A 323 -16.67 -9.12 10.58
N ALA A 324 -15.94 -10.17 10.16
CA ALA A 324 -15.42 -10.24 8.79
C ALA A 324 -16.54 -10.48 7.76
N PHE A 325 -16.49 -9.80 6.61
CA PHE A 325 -17.35 -10.15 5.47
C PHE A 325 -16.94 -11.47 4.84
N PHE A 326 -15.63 -11.69 4.76
CA PHE A 326 -15.02 -12.79 4.06
C PHE A 326 -13.60 -13.02 4.56
N SER A 327 -13.21 -14.27 4.69
CA SER A 327 -11.85 -14.72 5.00
C SER A 327 -11.54 -15.91 4.12
N LEU A 328 -10.33 -15.97 3.58
CA LEU A 328 -9.87 -17.08 2.75
C LEU A 328 -8.38 -17.27 2.94
N ASP A 329 -7.95 -18.52 2.83
CA ASP A 329 -6.54 -18.87 2.71
C ASP A 329 -6.13 -18.89 1.24
N PHE A 330 -4.91 -18.46 0.96
CA PHE A 330 -4.36 -18.42 -0.39
C PHE A 330 -2.93 -18.92 -0.39
N THR A 331 -2.56 -19.53 -1.51
CA THR A 331 -1.16 -19.77 -1.86
C THR A 331 -0.87 -19.05 -3.16
N LEU A 332 0.25 -18.33 -3.20
CA LEU A 332 0.74 -17.62 -4.37
C LEU A 332 2.08 -18.20 -4.76
N GLU A 333 2.28 -18.51 -6.04
CA GLU A 333 3.55 -18.97 -6.57
C GLU A 333 4.10 -18.07 -7.67
N GLY A 334 5.42 -18.18 -7.90
CA GLY A 334 6.16 -17.47 -8.93
C GLY A 334 6.76 -16.17 -8.44
N GLN A 335 6.48 -15.09 -9.16
CA GLN A 335 6.94 -13.76 -8.82
C GLN A 335 5.99 -13.11 -7.81
N LEU A 336 6.27 -13.44 -6.55
CA LEU A 336 5.57 -13.06 -5.32
C LEU A 336 5.20 -11.57 -5.19
N ILE A 337 4.50 -11.23 -4.11
CA ILE A 337 4.08 -9.87 -3.81
C ILE A 337 5.29 -9.00 -3.49
N HIS A 338 5.64 -8.09 -4.41
CA HIS A 338 6.83 -7.25 -4.25
C HIS A 338 6.61 -6.17 -3.19
N GLY A 339 7.16 -6.39 -1.99
CA GLY A 339 7.16 -5.49 -0.84
C GLY A 339 7.92 -4.19 -1.13
N ARG A 340 9.24 -4.29 -1.18
CA ARG A 340 10.15 -3.16 -1.43
C ARG A 340 11.37 -3.61 -2.21
N GLN A 341 12.05 -2.68 -2.84
CA GLN A 341 13.38 -2.92 -3.42
C GLN A 341 14.44 -2.34 -2.49
N LYS A 342 15.23 -3.19 -1.84
CA LYS A 342 16.35 -2.77 -0.98
C LYS A 342 17.49 -2.26 -1.84
N PHE A 343 18.00 -1.08 -1.55
CA PHE A 343 19.24 -0.57 -2.12
C PHE A 343 20.39 -1.53 -1.76
N THR A 344 21.25 -1.80 -2.74
CA THR A 344 22.46 -2.60 -2.55
C THR A 344 23.69 -1.81 -2.93
N GLN A 345 23.72 -1.27 -4.15
CA GLN A 345 24.83 -0.50 -4.68
C GLN A 345 24.38 0.34 -5.87
N TRP A 346 25.20 1.32 -6.25
CA TRP A 346 25.10 1.98 -7.54
C TRP A 346 25.84 1.16 -8.59
N GLY A 347 25.28 1.12 -9.80
CA GLY A 347 25.96 0.52 -10.94
C GLY A 347 25.59 1.22 -12.23
N LYS A 348 26.50 1.24 -13.20
CA LYS A 348 26.23 1.84 -14.50
C LYS A 348 25.40 0.90 -15.39
N ASN A 349 24.53 1.47 -16.21
CA ASN A 349 23.78 0.74 -17.23
C ASN A 349 24.57 0.69 -18.55
N LYS A 350 24.02 0.07 -19.60
CA LYS A 350 24.68 -0.04 -20.92
C LYS A 350 24.91 1.32 -21.63
N ARG A 351 24.31 2.40 -21.12
CA ARG A 351 24.46 3.79 -21.60
C ARG A 351 25.42 4.61 -20.73
N ASP A 352 26.15 3.95 -19.83
CA ASP A 352 27.04 4.58 -18.84
C ASP A 352 26.30 5.48 -17.81
N GLU A 353 24.97 5.35 -17.70
CA GLU A 353 24.16 6.10 -16.73
C GLU A 353 24.08 5.34 -15.40
N TRP A 354 24.15 6.05 -14.28
CA TRP A 354 24.01 5.47 -12.96
C TRP A 354 22.59 4.95 -12.71
N GLN A 355 22.50 3.72 -12.20
CA GLN A 355 21.26 3.06 -11.85
C GLN A 355 21.39 2.41 -10.47
N MET A 356 20.35 2.56 -9.65
CA MET A 356 20.23 1.81 -8.40
C MET A 356 20.14 0.32 -8.70
N ARG A 357 21.00 -0.47 -8.05
CA ARG A 357 20.82 -1.91 -7.93
C ARG A 357 20.12 -2.21 -6.63
N GLY A 358 19.29 -3.24 -6.64
CA GLY A 358 18.59 -3.63 -5.44
C GLY A 358 17.98 -5.01 -5.52
N ASN A 359 17.75 -5.59 -4.35
CA ASN A 359 17.12 -6.88 -4.21
C ASN A 359 15.64 -6.69 -3.85
N PRO A 360 14.72 -7.36 -4.58
CA PRO A 360 13.31 -7.34 -4.21
C PRO A 360 13.11 -8.09 -2.89
N ASP A 361 12.33 -7.50 -2.01
CA ASP A 361 11.86 -8.06 -0.74
C ASP A 361 10.40 -8.44 -0.94
N ALA A 362 10.08 -9.74 -0.90
CA ALA A 362 8.70 -10.21 -1.00
C ALA A 362 8.01 -10.08 0.36
N GLU A 363 6.74 -9.69 0.36
CA GLU A 363 5.94 -9.54 1.59
C GLU A 363 4.46 -9.69 1.23
N VAL A 364 3.74 -10.52 1.96
CA VAL A 364 2.27 -10.54 1.89
C VAL A 364 1.73 -9.23 2.47
N ARG A 365 1.08 -8.41 1.62
CA ARG A 365 0.56 -7.09 2.03
C ARG A 365 -0.92 -6.93 1.68
N PRO A 366 -1.75 -6.39 2.59
CA PRO A 366 -3.16 -6.10 2.29
C PRO A 366 -3.34 -5.10 1.15
N VAL A 367 -2.37 -4.21 0.93
CA VAL A 367 -2.36 -3.24 -0.19
C VAL A 367 -2.42 -3.93 -1.55
N ALA A 368 -1.75 -5.08 -1.69
CA ALA A 368 -1.69 -5.79 -2.95
C ALA A 368 -3.07 -6.36 -3.34
N PHE A 369 -3.74 -7.03 -2.40
CA PHE A 369 -5.09 -7.56 -2.58
C PHE A 369 -6.11 -6.44 -2.79
N LYS A 370 -6.07 -5.39 -1.97
CA LYS A 370 -6.92 -4.21 -2.17
C LYS A 370 -6.77 -3.64 -3.58
N SER A 371 -5.53 -3.49 -4.06
CA SER A 371 -5.24 -2.91 -5.37
C SER A 371 -5.72 -3.81 -6.52
N MET A 372 -5.58 -5.12 -6.38
CA MET A 372 -6.12 -6.10 -7.34
C MET A 372 -7.64 -6.04 -7.40
N LEU A 373 -8.32 -6.09 -6.25
CA LEU A 373 -9.78 -6.07 -6.20
C LEU A 373 -10.34 -4.74 -6.70
N ARG A 374 -9.68 -3.62 -6.35
CA ARG A 374 -9.99 -2.30 -6.89
C ARG A 374 -9.82 -2.24 -8.41
N TYR A 375 -8.77 -2.85 -8.95
CA TYR A 375 -8.55 -2.94 -10.40
C TYR A 375 -9.67 -3.70 -11.10
N TRP A 376 -10.00 -4.91 -10.63
CA TRP A 376 -11.03 -5.74 -11.24
C TRP A 376 -12.43 -5.14 -11.08
N PHE A 377 -12.73 -4.55 -9.91
CA PHE A 377 -13.96 -3.79 -9.70
C PHE A 377 -14.13 -2.72 -10.80
N ARG A 378 -13.09 -1.91 -11.01
CA ARG A 378 -13.12 -0.85 -12.02
C ARG A 378 -13.25 -1.42 -13.43
N ALA A 379 -12.53 -2.49 -13.75
CA ALA A 379 -12.60 -3.13 -15.06
C ALA A 379 -14.02 -3.62 -15.36
N PHE A 380 -14.69 -4.29 -14.42
CA PHE A 380 -16.07 -4.74 -14.59
C PHE A 380 -17.08 -3.57 -14.62
N ALA A 381 -16.95 -2.63 -13.68
CA ALA A 381 -17.89 -1.52 -13.55
C ALA A 381 -17.87 -0.60 -14.78
N LEU A 382 -16.71 -0.38 -15.41
CA LEU A 382 -16.60 0.37 -16.67
C LEU A 382 -17.36 -0.27 -17.85
N GLY A 383 -17.65 -1.56 -17.77
CA GLY A 383 -18.48 -2.25 -18.77
C GLY A 383 -19.97 -1.94 -18.65
N VAL A 384 -20.43 -1.39 -17.52
CA VAL A 384 -21.87 -1.26 -17.21
C VAL A 384 -22.27 0.10 -16.64
N LEU A 385 -21.31 0.94 -16.27
CA LEU A 385 -21.48 2.30 -15.76
C LEU A 385 -20.53 3.28 -16.47
N PRO A 386 -20.88 4.57 -16.56
CA PRO A 386 -19.96 5.59 -17.05
C PRO A 386 -18.81 5.85 -16.06
N SER A 387 -17.68 6.39 -16.56
CA SER A 387 -16.43 6.53 -15.79
C SER A 387 -16.56 7.31 -14.48
N ARG A 388 -17.41 8.35 -14.45
CA ARG A 388 -17.55 9.23 -13.29
C ARG A 388 -18.12 8.48 -12.09
N GLU A 389 -19.05 7.57 -12.35
CA GLU A 389 -19.78 6.84 -11.31
C GLU A 389 -19.02 5.60 -10.89
N VAL A 390 -18.25 5.02 -11.81
CA VAL A 390 -17.18 4.07 -11.43
C VAL A 390 -16.18 4.74 -10.49
N GLN A 391 -15.69 5.96 -10.78
CA GLN A 391 -14.77 6.68 -9.91
C GLN A 391 -15.38 6.93 -8.52
N GLN A 392 -16.65 7.33 -8.46
CA GLN A 392 -17.36 7.59 -7.20
C GLN A 392 -17.48 6.31 -6.36
N LEU A 393 -18.01 5.22 -6.95
CA LEU A 393 -18.18 3.95 -6.24
C LEU A 393 -16.84 3.31 -5.86
N GLU A 394 -15.83 3.36 -6.75
CA GLU A 394 -14.47 2.91 -6.45
C GLU A 394 -13.90 3.66 -5.24
N GLY A 395 -14.14 4.98 -5.17
CA GLY A 395 -13.76 5.82 -4.05
C GLY A 395 -14.52 5.52 -2.76
N GLN A 396 -15.81 5.23 -2.82
CA GLN A 396 -16.62 4.82 -1.67
C GLN A 396 -16.19 3.44 -1.14
N LEU A 397 -15.97 2.46 -2.01
CA LEU A 397 -15.61 1.09 -1.63
C LEU A 397 -14.18 0.98 -1.09
N PHE A 398 -13.21 1.51 -1.84
CA PHE A 398 -11.77 1.31 -1.55
C PHE A 398 -11.11 2.54 -0.92
N GLY A 399 -11.80 3.68 -0.87
CA GLY A 399 -11.24 4.95 -0.42
C GLY A 399 -10.59 5.75 -1.55
N ALA A 400 -10.70 7.06 -1.46
CA ALA A 400 -10.15 8.01 -2.42
C ALA A 400 -9.49 9.20 -1.70
N ILE A 401 -8.54 9.83 -2.39
CA ILE A 401 -7.97 11.14 -2.02
C ILE A 401 -8.58 12.22 -2.91
N ASN A 402 -8.70 11.94 -4.21
CA ASN A 402 -9.25 12.82 -5.22
C ASN A 402 -10.52 12.20 -5.83
N PRO A 403 -11.55 13.00 -6.20
CA PRO A 403 -11.61 14.46 -6.03
C PRO A 403 -11.88 14.89 -4.58
N LYS A 404 -12.44 14.00 -3.75
CA LYS A 404 -12.68 14.24 -2.33
C LYS A 404 -12.07 13.10 -1.53
N GLN A 405 -11.49 13.43 -0.37
CA GLN A 405 -11.01 12.42 0.55
C GLN A 405 -12.20 11.66 1.14
N VAL A 406 -12.24 10.35 0.89
CA VAL A 406 -13.30 9.44 1.35
C VAL A 406 -12.65 8.22 1.99
N ARG A 407 -13.13 7.84 3.18
CA ARG A 407 -12.77 6.57 3.83
C ARG A 407 -13.52 5.46 3.11
N GLY A 408 -12.79 4.42 2.69
CA GLY A 408 -13.41 3.29 2.01
C GLY A 408 -14.36 2.51 2.91
N TRP A 409 -15.31 1.82 2.33
CA TRP A 409 -16.23 0.92 3.01
C TRP A 409 -15.60 -0.43 3.35
N LEU A 410 -14.58 -0.85 2.60
CA LEU A 410 -13.88 -2.11 2.79
C LEU A 410 -12.54 -1.90 3.49
N LYS A 411 -12.20 -2.79 4.42
CA LYS A 411 -10.90 -2.87 5.09
C LYS A 411 -10.26 -4.23 4.85
N PHE A 412 -8.98 -4.23 4.49
CA PHE A 412 -8.23 -5.43 4.15
C PHE A 412 -7.22 -5.76 5.24
N ARG A 413 -7.11 -7.03 5.61
CA ARG A 413 -6.05 -7.58 6.46
C ARG A 413 -5.49 -8.83 5.81
N THR A 414 -4.19 -9.04 5.97
CA THR A 414 -3.53 -10.27 5.59
C THR A 414 -2.65 -10.77 6.72
N ILE A 415 -2.45 -12.08 6.76
CA ILE A 415 -1.49 -12.76 7.63
C ILE A 415 -0.65 -13.66 6.72
N GLU A 416 0.68 -13.58 6.82
CA GLU A 416 1.59 -14.53 6.17
C GLU A 416 1.79 -15.72 7.11
N TYR A 417 1.61 -16.93 6.59
CA TYR A 417 1.85 -18.17 7.33
C TYR A 417 3.23 -18.71 7.03
N ASP A 418 3.52 -18.90 5.75
CA ASP A 418 4.76 -19.49 5.27
C ASP A 418 5.23 -18.82 3.98
N SER A 419 6.55 -18.84 3.76
CA SER A 419 7.16 -18.44 2.50
C SER A 419 8.34 -19.32 2.13
N PHE A 420 8.38 -19.70 0.85
CA PHE A 420 9.37 -20.60 0.28
C PHE A 420 10.15 -19.87 -0.81
N LYS A 421 11.47 -20.00 -0.78
CA LYS A 421 12.34 -19.37 -1.78
C LYS A 421 12.35 -20.19 -3.07
N GLU A 422 12.54 -19.48 -4.18
CA GLU A 422 12.76 -20.08 -5.49
C GLU A 422 13.93 -21.07 -5.46
N THR A 423 13.73 -22.25 -6.04
CA THR A 423 14.77 -23.24 -6.32
C THR A 423 14.97 -23.42 -7.83
N LYS A 424 15.88 -24.30 -8.23
CA LYS A 424 16.04 -24.66 -9.63
C LYS A 424 14.79 -25.34 -10.18
N ASP A 425 14.10 -26.11 -9.36
CA ASP A 425 13.03 -26.99 -9.81
C ASP A 425 11.65 -26.43 -9.43
N ASP A 426 11.58 -25.54 -8.44
CA ASP A 426 10.33 -24.98 -7.92
C ASP A 426 10.33 -23.44 -7.90
N PRO A 427 9.19 -22.80 -8.23
CA PRO A 427 9.04 -21.36 -8.04
C PRO A 427 9.01 -20.97 -6.56
N ALA A 428 9.24 -19.69 -6.26
CA ALA A 428 8.99 -19.18 -4.91
C ALA A 428 7.49 -19.25 -4.58
N GLN A 429 7.14 -19.45 -3.31
CA GLN A 429 5.76 -19.50 -2.84
C GLN A 429 5.53 -18.63 -1.59
N GLN A 430 4.32 -18.10 -1.45
CA GLN A 430 3.83 -17.40 -0.25
C GLN A 430 2.43 -17.88 0.09
N GLN A 431 2.24 -18.25 1.36
CA GLN A 431 0.96 -18.68 1.89
C GLN A 431 0.47 -17.67 2.92
N GLY A 432 -0.83 -17.47 2.95
CA GLY A 432 -1.42 -16.57 3.93
C GLY A 432 -2.93 -16.57 3.90
N ASN A 433 -3.49 -15.74 4.76
CA ASN A 433 -4.92 -15.49 4.82
C ASN A 433 -5.22 -14.06 4.40
N LEU A 434 -6.28 -13.89 3.61
CA LEU A 434 -6.89 -12.61 3.30
C LEU A 434 -8.21 -12.52 4.05
N THR A 435 -8.36 -11.52 4.91
CA THR A 435 -9.63 -11.19 5.56
C THR A 435 -10.08 -9.79 5.20
N ILE A 436 -11.35 -9.66 4.82
CA ILE A 436 -12.01 -8.41 4.43
C ILE A 436 -13.11 -8.08 5.45
N TYR A 437 -13.06 -6.86 5.97
CA TYR A 437 -13.99 -6.35 6.97
C TYR A 437 -14.80 -5.17 6.42
N PRO A 438 -16.02 -4.93 6.94
CA PRO A 438 -16.59 -3.60 6.90
C PRO A 438 -15.65 -2.62 7.59
N SER A 439 -15.49 -1.44 7.01
CA SER A 439 -14.97 -0.29 7.74
C SER A 439 -15.96 0.10 8.84
N ASP A 440 -15.51 0.85 9.84
CA ASP A 440 -16.40 1.42 10.87
C ASP A 440 -17.32 2.56 10.34
N SER A 441 -17.65 2.55 9.06
CA SER A 441 -18.66 3.44 8.50
C SER A 441 -20.04 2.92 8.91
N PHE A 442 -21.00 3.83 9.08
CA PHE A 442 -22.36 3.44 9.42
C PHE A 442 -23.02 2.75 8.22
N PHE A 443 -23.41 1.49 8.39
CA PHE A 443 -24.07 0.68 7.37
C PHE A 443 -25.35 0.10 7.97
N SER A 444 -26.47 0.12 7.23
CA SER A 444 -27.59 -0.75 7.55
C SER A 444 -27.19 -2.22 7.34
N SER A 445 -27.95 -3.16 7.91
CA SER A 445 -27.73 -4.59 7.65
C SER A 445 -27.78 -4.92 6.15
N GLU A 446 -28.70 -4.28 5.42
CA GLU A 446 -28.82 -4.43 3.96
C GLU A 446 -27.54 -3.99 3.22
N HIS A 447 -26.90 -2.89 3.63
CA HIS A 447 -25.62 -2.50 3.05
C HIS A 447 -24.54 -3.56 3.29
N LYS A 448 -24.49 -4.13 4.50
CA LYS A 448 -23.51 -5.18 4.84
C LYS A 448 -23.71 -6.43 3.97
N ASP A 449 -24.95 -6.84 3.73
CA ASP A 449 -25.27 -8.02 2.91
C ASP A 449 -24.93 -7.83 1.43
N VAL A 450 -25.24 -6.65 0.89
CA VAL A 450 -24.86 -6.28 -0.49
C VAL A 450 -23.34 -6.23 -0.63
N LEU A 451 -22.63 -5.59 0.32
CA LEU A 451 -21.16 -5.53 0.32
C LEU A 451 -20.51 -6.91 0.44
N LYS A 452 -21.10 -7.81 1.24
CA LYS A 452 -20.63 -9.19 1.38
C LYS A 452 -20.75 -9.95 0.06
N THR A 453 -21.89 -9.85 -0.62
CA THR A 453 -22.14 -10.50 -1.93
C THR A 453 -21.22 -9.94 -3.02
N LEU A 454 -21.08 -8.61 -3.07
CA LEU A 454 -20.14 -7.94 -3.97
C LEU A 454 -18.72 -8.44 -3.75
N THR A 455 -18.28 -8.45 -2.49
CA THR A 455 -16.90 -8.80 -2.13
C THR A 455 -16.59 -10.25 -2.48
N LYS A 456 -17.46 -11.21 -2.12
CA LYS A 456 -17.29 -12.62 -2.46
C LYS A 456 -17.16 -12.84 -3.97
N SER A 457 -18.07 -12.25 -4.74
CA SER A 457 -18.06 -12.39 -6.20
C SER A 457 -16.85 -11.74 -6.83
N LEU A 458 -16.46 -10.55 -6.35
CA LEU A 458 -15.29 -9.84 -6.83
C LEU A 458 -13.98 -10.57 -6.51
N VAL A 459 -13.86 -11.16 -5.32
CA VAL A 459 -12.68 -11.95 -4.95
C VAL A 459 -12.58 -13.19 -5.82
N TRP A 460 -13.68 -13.94 -5.95
CA TRP A 460 -13.72 -15.12 -6.80
C TRP A 460 -13.29 -14.79 -8.24
N LEU A 461 -13.89 -13.77 -8.86
CA LEU A 461 -13.53 -13.34 -10.21
C LEU A 461 -12.07 -12.89 -10.31
N ALA A 462 -11.59 -12.09 -9.35
CA ALA A 462 -10.24 -11.55 -9.39
C ALA A 462 -9.16 -12.65 -9.34
N PHE A 463 -9.36 -13.67 -8.51
CA PHE A 463 -8.44 -14.81 -8.36
C PHE A 463 -8.45 -15.72 -9.60
N HIS A 464 -9.61 -15.92 -10.22
CA HIS A 464 -9.72 -16.75 -11.42
C HIS A 464 -9.27 -16.04 -12.71
N LEU A 465 -9.28 -14.71 -12.76
CA LEU A 465 -8.97 -13.93 -13.97
C LEU A 465 -7.56 -13.31 -13.97
N GLY A 466 -6.87 -13.29 -12.83
CA GLY A 466 -5.52 -12.74 -12.72
C GLY A 466 -4.83 -13.10 -11.42
N GLY A 467 -3.56 -12.72 -11.32
CA GLY A 467 -2.76 -12.94 -10.12
C GLY A 467 -2.59 -11.69 -9.25
N VAL A 468 -1.79 -11.84 -8.19
CA VAL A 468 -1.22 -10.74 -7.40
C VAL A 468 0.30 -10.84 -7.48
N GLY A 469 1.00 -9.71 -7.35
CA GLY A 469 2.46 -9.69 -7.35
C GLY A 469 3.07 -9.23 -8.68
N GLN A 470 4.38 -9.46 -8.83
CA GLN A 470 5.08 -9.01 -10.03
C GLN A 470 4.72 -9.93 -11.19
N GLY A 471 4.23 -9.38 -12.30
CA GLY A 471 3.84 -10.21 -13.44
C GLY A 471 2.48 -10.91 -13.27
N ALA A 472 1.64 -10.45 -12.33
CA ALA A 472 0.24 -10.86 -12.09
C ALA A 472 -0.69 -10.97 -13.33
N ARG A 473 -0.26 -10.51 -14.51
CA ARG A 473 -1.01 -10.69 -15.77
C ARG A 473 -0.67 -12.00 -16.49
N ARG A 474 0.21 -12.82 -15.93
CA ARG A 474 0.71 -14.07 -16.51
C ARG A 474 0.74 -15.14 -15.42
N PRO A 475 0.41 -16.40 -15.73
CA PRO A 475 0.63 -17.49 -14.80
C PRO A 475 2.13 -17.66 -14.53
N CYS A 476 2.48 -18.33 -13.45
CA CYS A 476 3.84 -18.76 -13.16
C CYS A 476 4.37 -19.66 -14.29
N TYR A 477 5.56 -19.39 -14.80
CA TYR A 477 6.21 -20.20 -15.83
C TYR A 477 7.73 -20.12 -15.75
N SER A 478 8.42 -21.15 -16.24
CA SER A 478 9.89 -21.21 -16.22
C SER A 478 10.54 -20.84 -17.56
N ARG A 479 11.77 -20.33 -17.51
CA ARG A 479 12.59 -20.00 -18.69
C ARG A 479 14.08 -20.32 -18.48
N ASN A 480 14.85 -20.28 -19.57
CA ASN A 480 16.30 -20.54 -19.55
C ASN A 480 17.16 -19.37 -19.02
N GLY A 481 16.56 -18.21 -18.69
CA GLY A 481 17.30 -16.99 -18.28
C GLY A 481 16.96 -16.53 -16.86
N ASN A 482 17.69 -15.52 -16.36
CA ASN A 482 17.52 -14.97 -15.01
C ASN A 482 16.51 -13.79 -14.98
N PRO A 483 15.53 -13.75 -14.05
CA PRO A 483 15.07 -14.85 -13.17
C PRO A 483 14.42 -15.98 -13.92
N ARG A 484 14.62 -17.21 -13.41
CA ARG A 484 14.17 -18.46 -14.02
C ARG A 484 12.65 -18.55 -14.05
N TRP A 485 11.99 -18.12 -12.98
CA TRP A 485 10.54 -18.10 -12.89
C TRP A 485 9.99 -16.69 -13.15
N ARG A 486 8.85 -16.63 -13.84
CA ARG A 486 8.17 -15.41 -14.26
C ARG A 486 6.66 -15.57 -14.12
N GLY A 487 5.95 -14.44 -13.98
CA GLY A 487 4.51 -14.46 -13.75
C GLY A 487 4.15 -14.91 -12.34
N SER A 488 2.86 -14.98 -12.04
CA SER A 488 2.39 -15.41 -10.73
C SER A 488 1.03 -16.08 -10.82
N SER A 489 0.89 -17.21 -10.14
CA SER A 489 -0.34 -18.00 -10.09
C SER A 489 -0.84 -18.11 -8.66
N PHE A 490 -2.15 -18.03 -8.50
CA PHE A 490 -2.79 -18.51 -7.28
C PHE A 490 -2.91 -20.02 -7.36
N LEU A 491 -2.58 -20.69 -6.25
CA LEU A 491 -2.93 -22.08 -6.02
C LEU A 491 -4.13 -22.09 -5.08
N TYR A 492 -5.07 -22.97 -5.36
CA TYR A 492 -6.25 -23.20 -4.53
C TYR A 492 -6.07 -24.47 -3.72
N ASP A 493 -6.76 -24.52 -2.58
CA ASP A 493 -6.92 -25.76 -1.82
C ASP A 493 -8.05 -26.57 -2.48
N GLU A 494 -7.74 -27.79 -2.92
CA GLU A 494 -8.74 -28.71 -3.50
C GLU A 494 -9.83 -29.09 -2.49
N ALA A 495 -9.62 -28.87 -1.19
CA ALA A 495 -10.64 -29.11 -0.17
C ALA A 495 -11.64 -27.95 0.02
N ASP A 496 -11.46 -26.82 -0.66
CA ASP A 496 -12.32 -25.64 -0.56
C ASP A 496 -13.15 -25.44 -1.83
N ASP A 497 -14.41 -25.90 -1.77
CA ASP A 497 -15.44 -25.79 -2.83
C ASP A 497 -15.62 -24.35 -3.36
N PHE A 498 -15.17 -23.33 -2.63
CA PHE A 498 -15.23 -21.94 -3.11
C PHE A 498 -14.46 -21.74 -4.42
N TRP A 499 -13.37 -22.49 -4.64
CA TRP A 499 -12.48 -22.32 -5.79
C TRP A 499 -12.78 -23.27 -6.94
N GLU A 500 -13.56 -24.32 -6.70
CA GLU A 500 -13.69 -25.41 -7.65
C GLU A 500 -14.40 -24.96 -8.94
N LEU A 501 -13.77 -25.28 -10.06
CA LEU A 501 -14.38 -25.21 -11.37
C LEU A 501 -14.85 -26.61 -11.78
N PRO A 502 -16.10 -26.77 -12.22
CA PRO A 502 -16.58 -28.05 -12.75
C PRO A 502 -15.73 -28.58 -13.91
N GLU A 503 -15.63 -29.90 -14.05
CA GLU A 503 -14.92 -30.58 -15.15
C GLU A 503 -15.49 -30.27 -16.55
N SER A 504 -16.72 -29.78 -16.63
CA SER A 504 -17.33 -29.35 -17.89
C SER A 504 -17.10 -27.87 -18.15
N LEU A 505 -16.56 -27.54 -19.33
CA LEU A 505 -16.42 -26.14 -19.79
C LEU A 505 -17.75 -25.37 -19.71
N ASN A 506 -18.86 -25.99 -20.08
CA ASN A 506 -20.17 -25.34 -20.05
C ASN A 506 -20.69 -25.10 -18.64
N GLU A 507 -20.36 -25.95 -17.68
CA GLU A 507 -20.72 -25.76 -16.27
C GLU A 507 -19.83 -24.71 -15.64
N SER A 508 -18.52 -24.76 -15.90
CA SER A 508 -17.57 -23.70 -15.55
C SER A 508 -18.03 -22.34 -16.07
N LYS A 509 -18.48 -22.24 -17.33
CA LYS A 509 -19.10 -21.02 -17.87
C LYS A 509 -20.25 -20.51 -17.00
N LYS A 510 -21.15 -21.39 -16.55
CA LYS A 510 -22.30 -20.99 -15.70
C LYS A 510 -21.81 -20.44 -14.36
N VAL A 511 -20.79 -21.03 -13.75
CA VAL A 511 -20.21 -20.53 -12.48
C VAL A 511 -19.69 -19.09 -12.65
N PHE A 512 -18.90 -18.83 -13.71
CA PHE A 512 -18.47 -17.46 -14.01
C PHE A 512 -19.66 -16.52 -14.21
N GLN A 513 -20.67 -16.93 -14.98
CA GLN A 513 -21.86 -16.12 -15.23
C GLN A 513 -22.64 -15.80 -13.94
N ILE A 514 -22.69 -16.72 -12.98
CA ILE A 514 -23.28 -16.48 -11.64
C ILE A 514 -22.50 -15.39 -10.91
N HIS A 515 -21.17 -15.48 -10.83
CA HIS A 515 -20.37 -14.47 -10.13
C HIS A 515 -20.42 -13.09 -10.81
N PHE A 516 -20.42 -13.05 -12.14
CA PHE A 516 -20.64 -11.83 -12.90
C PHE A 516 -22.03 -11.22 -12.65
N SER A 517 -23.07 -12.04 -12.60
CA SER A 517 -24.45 -11.60 -12.31
C SER A 517 -24.58 -11.09 -10.88
N ASN A 518 -23.97 -11.77 -9.90
CA ASN A 518 -23.95 -11.34 -8.50
C ASN A 518 -23.19 -10.03 -8.33
N PHE A 519 -22.06 -9.85 -9.01
CA PHE A 519 -21.34 -8.58 -9.04
C PHE A 519 -22.25 -7.47 -9.59
N HIS A 520 -22.84 -7.68 -10.76
CA HIS A 520 -23.71 -6.69 -11.43
C HIS A 520 -24.92 -6.31 -10.56
N LYS A 521 -25.59 -7.31 -10.00
CA LYS A 521 -26.72 -7.13 -9.09
C LYS A 521 -26.35 -6.34 -7.85
N SER A 522 -25.19 -6.64 -7.26
CA SER A 522 -24.72 -5.91 -6.08
C SER A 522 -24.42 -4.44 -6.39
N ILE A 523 -23.93 -4.11 -7.59
CA ILE A 523 -23.77 -2.71 -8.02
C ILE A 523 -25.13 -2.02 -8.14
N GLU A 524 -26.10 -2.68 -8.79
CA GLU A 524 -27.46 -2.15 -8.92
C GLU A 524 -28.10 -1.86 -7.55
N ASP A 525 -27.95 -2.78 -6.61
CA ASP A 525 -28.52 -2.63 -5.26
C ASP A 525 -27.78 -1.56 -4.45
N LEU A 526 -26.46 -1.43 -4.58
CA LEU A 526 -25.70 -0.32 -3.99
C LEU A 526 -26.17 1.04 -4.53
N LEU A 527 -26.39 1.17 -5.85
CA LEU A 527 -26.89 2.41 -6.44
C LEU A 527 -28.26 2.80 -5.88
N LYS A 528 -29.15 1.82 -5.69
CA LYS A 528 -30.47 2.03 -5.07
C LYS A 528 -30.35 2.48 -3.62
N LEU A 529 -29.51 1.81 -2.83
CA LEU A 529 -29.26 2.15 -1.42
C LEU A 529 -28.70 3.56 -1.26
N GLU A 530 -27.78 3.93 -2.14
CA GLU A 530 -27.16 5.26 -2.18
C GLU A 530 -28.06 6.33 -2.85
N LYS A 531 -29.27 5.94 -3.28
CA LYS A 531 -30.25 6.82 -3.96
C LYS A 531 -29.67 7.53 -5.17
N LEU A 532 -28.80 6.83 -5.91
CA LEU A 532 -28.23 7.32 -7.16
C LEU A 532 -29.21 6.95 -8.29
N ASP A 533 -29.84 7.96 -8.88
CA ASP A 533 -30.79 7.79 -9.99
C ASP A 533 -30.05 7.48 -11.30
N GLN A 534 -29.55 6.25 -11.38
CA GLN A 534 -28.70 5.83 -12.47
C GLN A 534 -29.05 4.44 -12.96
N ARG A 535 -29.25 4.33 -14.27
CA ARG A 535 -29.52 3.06 -14.94
C ARG A 535 -28.20 2.37 -15.23
N ILE A 536 -28.06 1.16 -14.74
CA ILE A 536 -26.96 0.26 -15.09
C ILE A 536 -27.27 -0.41 -16.43
N ASN A 537 -26.28 -0.54 -17.30
CA ASN A 537 -26.45 -1.32 -18.52
C ASN A 537 -26.58 -2.81 -18.19
N ALA A 538 -27.43 -3.51 -18.93
CA ALA A 538 -27.53 -4.95 -18.80
C ALA A 538 -26.20 -5.63 -19.14
N ILE A 539 -25.82 -6.67 -18.39
CA ILE A 539 -24.53 -7.35 -18.56
C ILE A 539 -24.34 -7.99 -19.95
N ASN A 540 -25.43 -8.34 -20.62
CA ASN A 540 -25.44 -8.83 -22.01
C ASN A 540 -25.42 -7.70 -23.06
N LYS A 541 -25.45 -6.44 -22.63
CA LYS A 541 -25.33 -5.23 -23.48
C LYS A 541 -24.31 -4.26 -22.86
N PRO A 542 -23.05 -4.68 -22.72
CA PRO A 542 -22.02 -3.86 -22.11
C PRO A 542 -21.78 -2.56 -22.90
N LEU A 543 -21.38 -1.51 -22.19
CA LEU A 543 -20.97 -0.23 -22.74
C LEU A 543 -19.65 -0.35 -23.52
N SER A 544 -19.28 0.71 -24.24
CA SER A 544 -17.90 0.93 -24.67
C SER A 544 -17.29 1.93 -23.71
N ALA A 545 -16.26 1.54 -22.98
CA ALA A 545 -15.56 2.48 -22.10
C ALA A 545 -14.68 3.46 -22.89
N LEU A 546 -14.25 3.05 -24.09
CA LEU A 546 -13.48 3.84 -25.04
C LEU A 546 -13.70 3.28 -26.46
N ASP A 547 -13.48 4.11 -27.49
CA ASP A 547 -13.32 3.61 -28.86
C ASP A 547 -11.95 2.93 -29.01
N VAL A 548 -11.98 1.63 -29.32
CA VAL A 548 -10.77 0.80 -29.38
C VAL A 548 -10.11 0.92 -30.74
N GLU A 549 -8.79 1.13 -30.73
CA GLU A 549 -7.92 1.14 -31.91
C GLU A 549 -6.73 0.19 -31.71
N ALA A 550 -5.87 0.06 -32.72
CA ALA A 550 -4.73 -0.87 -32.68
C ALA A 550 -3.76 -0.62 -31.51
N HIS A 551 -3.55 0.65 -31.14
CA HIS A 551 -2.62 1.05 -30.07
C HIS A 551 -3.28 1.67 -28.84
N THR A 552 -4.62 1.74 -28.86
CA THR A 552 -5.43 2.41 -27.86
C THR A 552 -6.53 1.47 -27.36
N TRP A 553 -6.54 1.23 -26.06
CA TRP A 553 -7.56 0.45 -25.36
C TRP A 553 -7.63 0.90 -23.90
N VAL A 554 -8.64 0.42 -23.20
CA VAL A 554 -8.77 0.55 -21.75
C VAL A 554 -8.96 -0.84 -21.14
N ASP A 555 -8.46 -1.04 -19.93
CA ASP A 555 -8.65 -2.27 -19.17
C ASP A 555 -10.08 -2.28 -18.59
N ALA A 556 -11.07 -2.50 -19.47
CA ALA A 556 -12.49 -2.58 -19.14
C ALA A 556 -13.11 -3.86 -19.71
N VAL A 557 -13.94 -4.53 -18.93
CA VAL A 557 -14.74 -5.69 -19.36
C VAL A 557 -16.01 -5.16 -20.02
N ASP A 558 -15.80 -4.52 -21.17
CA ASP A 558 -16.78 -3.76 -21.94
C ASP A 558 -17.12 -4.51 -23.25
N LYS A 559 -17.87 -3.92 -24.18
CA LYS A 559 -18.24 -4.57 -25.45
C LYS A 559 -17.04 -5.01 -26.33
N ASN A 560 -15.84 -4.52 -26.04
CA ASN A 560 -14.61 -4.83 -26.76
C ASN A 560 -13.73 -5.83 -26.00
N CYS A 561 -14.17 -6.35 -24.86
CA CYS A 561 -13.45 -7.37 -24.10
C CYS A 561 -13.97 -8.78 -24.46
N VAL A 562 -13.07 -9.76 -24.48
CA VAL A 562 -13.43 -11.17 -24.57
C VAL A 562 -12.73 -11.93 -23.44
N VAL A 563 -13.48 -12.81 -22.77
CA VAL A 563 -12.93 -13.73 -21.77
C VAL A 563 -13.27 -15.17 -22.17
N LEU A 564 -12.24 -16.02 -22.23
CA LEU A 564 -12.34 -17.43 -22.58
C LEU A 564 -11.84 -18.31 -21.44
N ILE A 565 -12.47 -19.48 -21.26
CA ILE A 565 -11.89 -20.63 -20.57
C ILE A 565 -11.37 -21.59 -21.65
N ILE A 566 -10.17 -22.12 -21.47
CA ILE A 566 -9.49 -23.00 -22.40
C ILE A 566 -9.09 -24.27 -21.66
N ASP A 567 -9.53 -25.41 -22.17
CA ASP A 567 -9.15 -26.74 -21.72
C ASP A 567 -8.11 -27.32 -22.69
N LYS A 568 -6.86 -26.92 -22.49
CA LYS A 568 -5.77 -27.42 -23.33
C LYS A 568 -4.47 -27.40 -22.58
N LYS A 569 -3.93 -28.60 -22.33
CA LYS A 569 -2.69 -28.81 -21.59
C LYS A 569 -1.51 -28.09 -22.25
N SER A 570 -0.56 -27.68 -21.41
CA SER A 570 0.73 -27.15 -21.85
C SER A 570 1.57 -28.24 -22.54
N ASN A 571 2.32 -27.85 -23.57
CA ASN A 571 3.31 -28.71 -24.24
C ASN A 571 4.75 -28.38 -23.79
N GLY A 572 4.95 -27.69 -22.67
CA GLY A 572 6.28 -27.28 -22.24
C GLY A 572 6.29 -26.45 -20.96
N ARG A 573 7.12 -25.41 -20.94
CA ARG A 573 7.36 -24.60 -19.73
C ARG A 573 6.36 -23.46 -19.52
N LYS A 574 5.43 -23.27 -20.45
CA LYS A 574 4.44 -22.19 -20.50
C LYS A 574 3.07 -22.80 -20.79
N SER A 575 2.01 -22.21 -20.25
CA SER A 575 0.64 -22.53 -20.64
C SER A 575 0.43 -22.45 -22.15
N PHE A 576 -0.51 -23.21 -22.70
CA PHE A 576 -0.82 -23.20 -24.14
C PHE A 576 -1.09 -21.77 -24.66
N SER A 577 -1.92 -21.02 -23.93
CA SER A 577 -2.30 -19.65 -24.28
C SER A 577 -1.10 -18.70 -24.17
N LEU A 578 -0.27 -18.87 -23.13
CA LEU A 578 0.91 -18.05 -22.92
C LEU A 578 2.00 -18.31 -23.95
N ASP A 579 2.16 -19.57 -24.37
CA ASP A 579 3.14 -19.92 -25.39
C ASP A 579 2.73 -19.31 -26.73
N LEU A 580 1.47 -19.45 -27.14
CA LEU A 580 0.94 -18.83 -28.35
C LEU A 580 1.11 -17.30 -28.33
N LEU A 581 0.82 -16.67 -27.19
CA LEU A 581 0.99 -15.23 -27.00
C LEU A 581 2.45 -14.80 -27.23
N HIS A 582 3.40 -15.54 -26.67
CA HIS A 582 4.81 -15.25 -26.83
C HIS A 582 5.33 -15.56 -28.24
N GLN A 583 4.81 -16.60 -28.91
CA GLN A 583 5.15 -16.88 -30.31
C GLN A 583 4.76 -15.69 -31.20
N GLN A 584 3.52 -15.20 -31.06
CA GLN A 584 3.07 -14.03 -31.81
C GLN A 584 3.85 -12.76 -31.47
N LEU A 585 4.16 -12.55 -30.18
CA LEU A 585 5.04 -11.47 -29.75
C LEU A 585 6.36 -11.51 -30.50
N HIS A 586 7.06 -12.66 -30.50
CA HIS A 586 8.36 -12.80 -31.14
C HIS A 586 8.29 -12.63 -32.66
N THR A 587 7.21 -13.10 -33.31
CA THR A 587 6.98 -12.81 -34.74
C THR A 587 6.90 -11.31 -35.00
N LEU A 588 6.14 -10.56 -34.20
CA LEU A 588 6.03 -9.10 -34.32
C LEU A 588 7.37 -8.39 -34.06
N GLU A 589 8.14 -8.86 -33.07
CA GLU A 589 9.48 -8.32 -32.78
C GLU A 589 10.46 -8.57 -33.94
N ASN A 590 10.45 -9.77 -34.52
CA ASN A 590 11.27 -10.14 -35.68
C ASN A 590 10.90 -9.32 -36.93
N ASP A 591 9.60 -9.06 -37.12
CA ASP A 591 9.06 -8.17 -38.16
C ASP A 591 9.33 -6.68 -37.89
N LYS A 592 9.98 -6.33 -36.77
CA LYS A 592 10.22 -4.95 -36.31
C LYS A 592 8.93 -4.15 -36.05
N LYS A 593 7.79 -4.82 -35.82
CA LYS A 593 6.49 -4.24 -35.47
C LYS A 593 6.38 -3.99 -33.96
N TRP A 594 7.29 -3.17 -33.42
CA TRP A 594 7.41 -2.96 -31.97
C TRP A 594 6.17 -2.35 -31.31
N ARG A 595 5.39 -1.54 -32.04
CA ARG A 595 4.15 -0.96 -31.51
C ARG A 595 3.06 -2.02 -31.36
N ASP A 596 2.92 -2.92 -32.33
CA ASP A 596 1.99 -4.06 -32.24
C ASP A 596 2.41 -5.02 -31.12
N ALA A 597 3.71 -5.33 -31.03
CA ALA A 597 4.26 -6.14 -29.95
C ALA A 597 3.87 -5.58 -28.55
N LYS A 598 3.98 -4.26 -28.36
CA LYS A 598 3.52 -3.57 -27.15
C LYS A 598 2.00 -3.62 -26.98
N SER A 599 1.23 -3.42 -28.05
CA SER A 599 -0.23 -3.56 -28.03
C SER A 599 -0.71 -4.99 -27.77
N LEU A 600 0.19 -5.99 -27.79
CA LEU A 600 -0.13 -7.38 -27.54
C LEU A 600 0.30 -7.82 -26.12
N CYS A 601 1.53 -7.49 -25.71
CA CYS A 601 2.11 -7.97 -24.44
C CYS A 601 2.51 -6.86 -23.45
N GLY A 602 2.23 -5.60 -23.75
CA GLY A 602 2.69 -4.46 -22.97
C GLY A 602 4.18 -4.16 -23.17
N GLY A 603 4.71 -3.20 -22.41
CA GLY A 603 6.13 -2.84 -22.48
C GLY A 603 6.55 -1.78 -21.46
N ALA A 604 7.83 -1.80 -21.09
CA ALA A 604 8.41 -0.88 -20.09
C ALA A 604 9.01 0.41 -20.70
N LYS A 605 8.86 0.63 -22.01
CA LYS A 605 9.40 1.82 -22.70
C LYS A 605 8.30 2.82 -22.93
N THR A 606 8.61 4.10 -22.66
CA THR A 606 7.73 5.23 -22.95
C THR A 606 7.21 5.19 -24.38
N ASP A 607 5.94 5.50 -24.55
CA ASP A 607 5.35 5.83 -25.85
C ASP A 607 4.31 6.94 -25.72
N ARG A 608 3.83 7.40 -26.88
CA ARG A 608 2.75 8.39 -26.99
C ARG A 608 1.69 7.86 -27.92
N VAL A 609 0.45 7.96 -27.48
CA VAL A 609 -0.74 7.48 -28.20
C VAL A 609 -1.86 8.51 -28.11
N LEU A 610 -2.75 8.52 -29.10
CA LEU A 610 -3.98 9.29 -29.02
C LEU A 610 -4.99 8.50 -28.18
N MET A 611 -5.34 9.02 -27.00
CA MET A 611 -6.37 8.46 -26.11
C MET A 611 -7.30 9.58 -25.68
N TYR A 612 -8.61 9.32 -25.68
CA TYR A 612 -9.62 10.31 -25.27
C TYR A 612 -9.53 11.64 -26.04
N GLY A 613 -9.17 11.58 -27.34
CA GLY A 613 -9.02 12.77 -28.20
C GLY A 613 -7.78 13.63 -27.92
N ARG A 614 -6.81 13.16 -27.12
CA ARG A 614 -5.56 13.87 -26.80
C ARG A 614 -4.35 12.95 -26.81
N GLU A 615 -3.16 13.51 -27.03
CA GLU A 615 -1.92 12.75 -26.94
C GLU A 615 -1.59 12.46 -25.47
N VAL A 616 -1.41 11.18 -25.13
CA VAL A 616 -1.09 10.70 -23.79
C VAL A 616 0.26 10.01 -23.83
N GLU A 617 1.19 10.49 -23.00
CA GLU A 617 2.47 9.83 -22.77
C GLU A 617 2.31 8.73 -21.72
N ARG A 618 2.66 7.49 -22.09
CA ARG A 618 2.62 6.34 -21.18
C ARG A 618 4.05 5.93 -20.87
N LYS A 619 4.48 6.07 -19.60
CA LYS A 619 5.82 5.64 -19.16
C LYS A 619 6.03 4.13 -19.28
N ALA A 620 4.94 3.38 -19.14
CA ALA A 620 4.86 1.95 -19.37
C ALA A 620 3.48 1.60 -19.93
N VAL A 621 3.40 0.49 -20.65
CA VAL A 621 2.18 0.00 -21.29
C VAL A 621 1.82 -1.33 -20.64
N PRO A 622 0.67 -1.45 -19.96
CA PRO A 622 0.23 -2.73 -19.41
C PRO A 622 -0.06 -3.72 -20.56
N SER A 623 -0.02 -5.02 -20.29
CA SER A 623 -0.46 -6.01 -21.28
C SER A 623 -1.99 -6.01 -21.38
N PRO A 624 -2.62 -5.84 -22.55
CA PRO A 624 -4.08 -5.95 -22.69
C PRO A 624 -4.61 -7.37 -22.52
N ILE A 625 -3.71 -8.37 -22.59
CA ILE A 625 -4.05 -9.77 -22.38
C ILE A 625 -3.64 -10.16 -20.97
N LEU A 626 -4.54 -10.82 -20.23
CA LEU A 626 -4.26 -11.48 -18.96
C LEU A 626 -4.52 -12.98 -19.14
N ILE A 627 -3.65 -13.78 -18.54
CA ILE A 627 -3.76 -15.24 -18.53
C ILE A 627 -3.58 -15.68 -17.08
N SER A 628 -4.49 -16.51 -16.61
CA SER A 628 -4.45 -17.23 -15.35
C SER A 628 -4.59 -18.73 -15.61
N GLU A 629 -4.08 -19.53 -14.70
CA GLU A 629 -4.22 -20.98 -14.69
C GLU A 629 -4.97 -21.39 -13.43
N PHE A 630 -5.91 -22.31 -13.57
CA PHE A 630 -6.72 -22.82 -12.48
C PHE A 630 -7.07 -24.29 -12.77
N GLY A 631 -6.37 -25.20 -12.10
CA GLY A 631 -6.46 -26.63 -12.36
C GLY A 631 -6.02 -26.94 -13.79
N ASP A 632 -6.84 -27.70 -14.51
CA ASP A 632 -6.62 -28.02 -15.92
C ASP A 632 -6.98 -26.87 -16.89
N TYR A 633 -7.58 -25.78 -16.39
CA TYR A 633 -8.06 -24.68 -17.20
C TYR A 633 -7.11 -23.49 -17.27
N GLN A 634 -7.12 -22.83 -18.42
CA GLN A 634 -6.55 -21.50 -18.62
C GLN A 634 -7.66 -20.49 -18.85
N ILE A 635 -7.62 -19.38 -18.13
CA ILE A 635 -8.59 -18.30 -18.31
C ILE A 635 -7.87 -17.12 -18.97
N VAL A 636 -8.37 -16.69 -20.13
CA VAL A 636 -7.74 -15.68 -20.97
C VAL A 636 -8.68 -14.48 -21.10
N THR A 637 -8.27 -13.34 -20.56
CA THR A 637 -8.95 -12.05 -20.72
C THR A 637 -8.21 -11.22 -21.77
N VAL A 638 -8.91 -10.77 -22.80
CA VAL A 638 -8.37 -9.92 -23.88
C VAL A 638 -9.15 -8.60 -23.94
N PHE A 639 -8.53 -7.52 -23.45
CA PHE A 639 -9.10 -6.17 -23.60
C PHE A 639 -8.92 -5.64 -25.01
N GLY A 640 -9.90 -4.91 -25.54
CA GLY A 640 -9.82 -4.37 -26.90
C GLY A 640 -9.66 -5.44 -27.99
N ALA A 641 -10.27 -6.61 -27.78
CA ALA A 641 -10.23 -7.80 -28.61
C ALA A 641 -10.78 -7.61 -30.04
N THR A 642 -11.47 -6.50 -30.30
CA THR A 642 -12.06 -6.17 -31.60
C THR A 642 -11.05 -5.64 -32.62
N GLN A 643 -9.84 -5.27 -32.17
CA GLN A 643 -8.80 -4.67 -33.02
C GLN A 643 -7.50 -5.47 -33.03
N ASN A 644 -6.78 -5.42 -34.16
CA ASN A 644 -5.44 -5.99 -34.28
C ASN A 644 -4.44 -5.20 -33.41
N PRO A 645 -3.41 -5.83 -32.83
CA PRO A 645 -3.02 -7.25 -32.98
C PRO A 645 -3.79 -8.23 -32.08
N ARG A 646 -4.62 -7.72 -31.16
CA ARG A 646 -5.28 -8.52 -30.12
C ARG A 646 -6.35 -9.45 -30.70
N ARG A 647 -7.07 -8.99 -31.72
CA ARG A 647 -8.01 -9.82 -32.49
C ARG A 647 -7.31 -11.02 -33.14
N CYS A 648 -6.18 -10.79 -33.81
CA CYS A 648 -5.39 -11.87 -34.43
C CYS A 648 -4.93 -12.92 -33.41
N TYR A 649 -4.52 -12.50 -32.21
CA TYR A 649 -4.21 -13.43 -31.12
C TYR A 649 -5.41 -14.26 -30.72
N LEU A 650 -6.57 -13.62 -30.50
CA LEU A 650 -7.79 -14.30 -30.10
C LEU A 650 -8.28 -15.30 -31.15
N ASP A 651 -8.27 -14.92 -32.42
CA ASP A 651 -8.70 -15.78 -33.53
C ASP A 651 -7.80 -17.01 -33.65
N GLU A 652 -6.49 -16.81 -33.54
CA GLU A 652 -5.51 -17.89 -33.57
C GLU A 652 -5.62 -18.82 -32.35
N LEU A 653 -5.88 -18.25 -31.18
CA LEU A 653 -6.11 -19.00 -29.95
C LEU A 653 -7.33 -19.93 -30.08
N LYS A 654 -8.45 -19.40 -30.57
CA LYS A 654 -9.68 -20.18 -30.84
C LYS A 654 -9.43 -21.26 -31.88
N ARG A 655 -8.74 -20.92 -32.98
CA ARG A 655 -8.40 -21.85 -34.06
C ARG A 655 -7.54 -23.02 -33.56
N GLN A 656 -6.50 -22.73 -32.78
CA GLN A 656 -5.60 -23.76 -32.26
C GLN A 656 -6.20 -24.56 -31.09
N ALA A 657 -7.16 -23.99 -30.35
CA ALA A 657 -7.87 -24.72 -29.30
C ALA A 657 -8.86 -25.77 -29.86
N ARG A 658 -9.23 -25.72 -31.15
CA ARG A 658 -10.05 -26.73 -31.85
C ARG A 658 -11.37 -27.09 -31.15
N GLY A 659 -12.02 -26.11 -30.52
CA GLY A 659 -13.28 -26.31 -29.79
C GLY A 659 -13.11 -26.62 -28.30
N ASN A 660 -11.88 -26.81 -27.79
CA ASN A 660 -11.62 -26.95 -26.36
C ASN A 660 -11.54 -25.58 -25.67
N TYR A 661 -12.53 -24.74 -25.92
CA TYR A 661 -12.67 -23.45 -25.26
C TYR A 661 -14.15 -23.07 -25.17
N VAL A 662 -14.47 -22.23 -24.20
CA VAL A 662 -15.78 -21.60 -24.10
C VAL A 662 -15.63 -20.11 -23.80
N GLN A 663 -16.45 -19.29 -24.45
CA GLN A 663 -16.51 -17.87 -24.15
C GLN A 663 -17.46 -17.61 -22.97
N ILE A 664 -16.94 -16.94 -21.95
CA ILE A 664 -17.70 -16.57 -20.75
C ILE A 664 -18.12 -15.09 -20.77
N PHE A 665 -17.41 -14.25 -21.54
CA PHE A 665 -17.78 -12.85 -21.76
C PHE A 665 -17.42 -12.38 -23.19
N PRO A 666 -18.27 -11.57 -23.86
CA PRO A 666 -19.61 -11.14 -23.44
C PRO A 666 -20.59 -12.31 -23.32
N PHE A 667 -21.68 -12.10 -22.57
CA PHE A 667 -22.73 -13.10 -22.41
C PHE A 667 -23.43 -13.29 -23.76
N ALA A 668 -23.53 -14.54 -24.20
CA ALA A 668 -24.23 -14.90 -25.43
C ALA A 668 -25.74 -14.83 -25.24
#